data_AF-A0A9E4YN43-F1
#
_entry.id   AF-A0A9E4YN43-F1
#
_cell.length_a   1.000
_cell.length_b   1.000
_cell.length_c   1.000
_cell.angle_alpha   90.00
_cell.angle_beta   90.00
_cell.angle_gamma   90.00
#
_symmetry.space_group_name_H-M   'P 1'
#
loop_
_entity.id
_entity.type
_entity.pdbx_description
1 polymer ?
#
loop_
_entity_poly.entity_id
_entity_poly.type
_entity_poly.pdbx_seq_one_letter_code
_entity_poly.pdbx_strand_id
1 'polypeptide(L)'
;GLPLIERSIATAQQAGVDEFYVVTGYASDRVEALLSEVSRRRRVKITTIHNPAWEQGNGSSLLAGRCQIDEPFLLLMADHIFDRSLLKRLLSEPLDDGEVILAGDYGIEENQLVDLDDVTMLLADDRKLTAIGKHLESYDAYDTGAFLCSPQIFAAAEASAEAGDPSVSGAIRCLAARGKVKVVDVQDHDWIDVDTPDDLKNAEKLLFRNLSKPEDGFISRTFNRRISTGIFTPLLMKLFPQITANIVSVLAFAVSLAASLAFFLGAPIVGGIVIQLASILDGSDGEIARLKKLQSPFGNFFDAVVDRYSDGFMLFGMFYYMMTTSEIDGLLGPATTSLVVGASMLAILGTLMVSYTSAKSVTDFGYRYGGRLTAAGRGRDLRLFVLALGGVATLIHPISVFVAVLAVALLTTGIVLWRVWVSWSYSVGRRRLVGPSAKAVIFDFDGTLANTMPFLSDLAVGLITNSYEISDAEARRKYLETTGMDFGSQIEEIFPGHANNVAVVAAMESGKRARILEHPLFDEVVSVLRFFQERDVKRFVCSSTQQTLVRQHTKSAGIDHLLTGCFGYGPGFAKDQQIEYILQQYNLRPEEVIFVGDSLMDYEFVRDSGVQFVAIRRLFEEHAFRSRGLFSVRDLTELTTEWRRSDGAINLVSEHRPAKDHRPSNGRRSANGRRSANGHQSTNGHRPTNGHWPAKDHRAKNASTTSLG
;
A
#
# COMPACT_ATOMS: atom_id res chain seq x y z
N GLY A 1 8.01 -25.66 12.14
CA GLY A 1 7.09 -25.20 13.21
C GLY A 1 5.60 -25.29 12.87
N LEU A 2 5.23 -25.46 11.60
CA LEU A 2 3.93 -25.95 11.15
C LEU A 2 4.18 -27.13 10.19
N PRO A 3 3.27 -28.11 10.11
CA PRO A 3 3.23 -29.06 8.99
C PRO A 3 3.03 -28.32 7.65
N LEU A 4 3.57 -28.86 6.55
CA LEU A 4 3.48 -28.24 5.20
C LEU A 4 2.03 -28.02 4.79
N ILE A 5 1.17 -29.05 4.88
CA ILE A 5 -0.25 -28.94 4.55
C ILE A 5 -0.98 -27.85 5.36
N GLU A 6 -0.67 -27.69 6.65
CA GLU A 6 -1.27 -26.62 7.45
C GLU A 6 -0.81 -25.24 6.95
N ARG A 7 0.47 -25.11 6.57
CA ARG A 7 1.01 -23.87 6.02
C ARG A 7 0.36 -23.51 4.69
N SER A 8 0.13 -24.48 3.81
CA SER A 8 -0.52 -24.26 2.52
C SER A 8 -1.96 -23.80 2.70
N ILE A 9 -2.73 -24.48 3.57
CA ILE A 9 -4.10 -24.07 3.95
C ILE A 9 -4.10 -22.66 4.55
N ALA A 10 -3.21 -22.37 5.50
CA ALA A 10 -3.14 -21.07 6.14
C ALA A 10 -2.78 -19.94 5.16
N THR A 11 -1.95 -20.23 4.16
CA THR A 11 -1.54 -19.25 3.14
C THR A 11 -2.67 -19.00 2.15
N ALA A 12 -3.34 -20.04 1.67
CA ALA A 12 -4.53 -19.93 0.83
C ALA A 12 -5.68 -19.21 1.55
N GLN A 13 -5.89 -19.48 2.84
CA GLN A 13 -6.86 -18.75 3.68
C GLN A 13 -6.56 -17.25 3.72
N GLN A 14 -5.28 -16.87 3.84
CA GLN A 14 -4.89 -15.46 3.78
C GLN A 14 -5.05 -14.85 2.38
N ALA A 15 -4.96 -15.66 1.33
CA ALA A 15 -5.17 -15.21 -0.05
C ALA A 15 -6.65 -14.92 -0.35
N GLY A 16 -7.58 -15.61 0.33
CA GLY A 16 -9.02 -15.38 0.24
C GLY A 16 -9.86 -16.65 0.13
N VAL A 17 -9.25 -17.84 0.19
CA VAL A 17 -9.93 -19.14 0.09
C VAL A 17 -10.53 -19.53 1.45
N ASP A 18 -11.79 -19.94 1.49
CA ASP A 18 -12.51 -20.25 2.73
C ASP A 18 -12.95 -21.72 2.85
N GLU A 19 -13.03 -22.45 1.74
CA GLU A 19 -13.31 -23.88 1.68
C GLU A 19 -12.14 -24.69 1.09
N PHE A 20 -11.85 -25.84 1.70
CA PHE A 20 -10.71 -26.68 1.34
C PHE A 20 -11.14 -28.13 1.14
N TYR A 21 -10.70 -28.72 0.04
CA TYR A 21 -10.79 -30.14 -0.23
C TYR A 21 -9.39 -30.73 -0.22
N VAL A 22 -9.14 -31.69 0.67
CA VAL A 22 -7.81 -32.31 0.82
C VAL A 22 -7.90 -33.78 0.50
N VAL A 23 -7.20 -34.19 -0.55
CA VAL A 23 -7.15 -35.59 -0.98
C VAL A 23 -6.10 -36.32 -0.13
N THR A 24 -6.51 -37.40 0.54
CA THR A 24 -5.68 -38.19 1.45
C THR A 24 -5.45 -39.60 0.88
N GLY A 25 -4.22 -40.11 1.01
CA GLY A 25 -3.84 -41.44 0.51
C GLY A 25 -3.05 -42.20 1.56
N TYR A 26 -1.73 -42.22 1.41
CA TYR A 26 -0.81 -42.80 2.39
C TYR A 26 -1.03 -42.22 3.80
N ALA A 27 -1.18 -43.10 4.79
CA ALA A 27 -1.41 -42.74 6.20
C ALA A 27 -2.59 -41.76 6.43
N SER A 28 -3.68 -41.92 5.66
CA SER A 28 -4.87 -41.07 5.69
C SER A 28 -5.37 -40.78 7.11
N ASP A 29 -5.54 -41.79 7.97
CA ASP A 29 -6.01 -41.62 9.35
C ASP A 29 -5.25 -40.54 10.13
N ARG A 30 -3.92 -40.51 9.99
CA ARG A 30 -3.05 -39.55 10.67
C ARG A 30 -3.20 -38.14 10.09
N VAL A 31 -3.29 -38.04 8.77
CA VAL A 31 -3.46 -36.77 8.06
C VAL A 31 -4.84 -36.18 8.35
N GLU A 32 -5.89 -36.99 8.31
CA GLU A 32 -7.28 -36.57 8.57
C GLU A 32 -7.49 -36.14 10.02
N ALA A 33 -6.87 -36.82 10.99
CA ALA A 33 -6.87 -36.39 12.38
C ALA A 33 -6.23 -34.99 12.55
N LEU A 34 -5.10 -34.74 11.89
CA LEU A 34 -4.46 -33.43 11.87
C LEU A 34 -5.37 -32.38 11.20
N LEU A 35 -5.97 -32.69 10.04
CA LEU A 35 -6.84 -31.77 9.31
C LEU A 35 -8.10 -31.40 10.11
N SER A 36 -8.66 -32.33 10.88
CA SER A 36 -9.76 -32.07 11.81
C SER A 36 -9.37 -31.06 12.91
N GLU A 37 -8.15 -31.17 13.45
CA GLU A 37 -7.62 -30.19 14.40
C GLU A 37 -7.40 -28.81 13.74
N VAL A 38 -6.80 -28.80 12.54
CA VAL A 38 -6.54 -27.57 11.77
C VAL A 38 -7.84 -26.85 11.43
N SER A 39 -8.86 -27.56 10.96
CA SER A 39 -10.18 -27.01 10.63
C SER A 39 -10.77 -26.26 11.84
N ARG A 40 -10.75 -26.88 13.02
CA ARG A 40 -11.26 -26.28 14.26
C ARG A 40 -10.45 -25.07 14.70
N ARG A 41 -9.12 -25.18 14.67
CA ARG A 41 -8.20 -24.15 15.16
C ARG A 41 -8.17 -22.92 14.26
N ARG A 42 -8.26 -23.10 12.94
CA ARG A 42 -8.26 -22.02 11.94
C ARG A 42 -9.64 -21.56 11.50
N ARG A 43 -10.70 -22.24 11.95
CA ARG A 43 -12.10 -21.96 11.60
C ARG A 43 -12.32 -21.94 10.09
N VAL A 44 -11.81 -22.97 9.42
CA VAL A 44 -11.98 -23.20 7.97
C VAL A 44 -12.65 -24.53 7.73
N LYS A 45 -13.47 -24.61 6.68
CA LYS A 45 -14.09 -25.86 6.27
C LYS A 45 -13.05 -26.69 5.53
N ILE A 46 -12.79 -27.90 6.02
CA ILE A 46 -11.89 -28.86 5.38
C ILE A 46 -12.65 -30.15 5.17
N THR A 47 -12.83 -30.52 3.90
CA THR A 47 -13.42 -31.79 3.48
C THR A 47 -12.29 -32.72 3.06
N THR A 48 -12.19 -33.89 3.70
CA THR A 48 -11.19 -34.90 3.35
C THR A 48 -11.76 -35.86 2.31
N ILE A 49 -10.96 -36.17 1.30
CA ILE A 49 -11.33 -37.09 0.21
C ILE A 49 -10.31 -38.22 0.18
N HIS A 50 -10.71 -39.42 0.60
CA HIS A 50 -9.79 -40.54 0.60
C HIS A 50 -9.62 -41.13 -0.81
N ASN A 51 -8.39 -41.14 -1.32
CA ASN A 51 -7.98 -41.83 -2.54
C ASN A 51 -7.26 -43.15 -2.21
N PRO A 52 -7.90 -44.32 -2.38
CA PRO A 52 -7.25 -45.62 -2.17
C PRO A 52 -6.22 -45.96 -3.25
N ALA A 53 -6.25 -45.27 -4.41
CA ALA A 53 -5.39 -45.48 -5.56
C ALA A 53 -4.26 -44.43 -5.65
N TRP A 54 -3.78 -43.92 -4.51
CA TRP A 54 -2.78 -42.85 -4.45
C TRP A 54 -1.43 -43.22 -5.08
N GLU A 55 -1.09 -44.51 -5.16
CA GLU A 55 0.13 -45.00 -5.83
C GLU A 55 0.11 -44.82 -7.35
N GLN A 56 -1.06 -44.56 -7.94
CA GLN A 56 -1.20 -44.36 -9.39
C GLN A 56 -0.76 -42.97 -9.87
N GLY A 57 -0.30 -42.08 -8.97
CA GLY A 57 0.19 -40.75 -9.32
C GLY A 57 -0.77 -39.61 -8.94
N ASN A 58 -0.29 -38.37 -9.00
CA ASN A 58 -1.05 -37.21 -8.53
C ASN A 58 -2.31 -36.89 -9.37
N GLY A 59 -2.40 -37.38 -10.61
CA GLY A 59 -3.61 -37.29 -11.42
C GLY A 59 -4.76 -38.15 -10.88
N SER A 60 -4.47 -39.32 -10.27
CA SER A 60 -5.51 -40.12 -9.60
C SER A 60 -6.07 -39.40 -8.37
N SER A 61 -5.21 -38.67 -7.65
CA SER A 61 -5.62 -37.82 -6.53
C SER A 61 -6.50 -36.65 -7.00
N LEU A 62 -6.17 -36.00 -8.12
CA LEU A 62 -7.04 -35.00 -8.73
C LEU A 62 -8.42 -35.60 -9.07
N LEU A 63 -8.45 -36.76 -9.73
CA LEU A 63 -9.70 -37.43 -10.12
C LEU A 63 -10.59 -37.82 -8.94
N ALA A 64 -10.02 -38.09 -7.75
CA ALA A 64 -10.81 -38.38 -6.56
C ALA A 64 -11.74 -37.21 -6.16
N GLY A 65 -11.38 -35.96 -6.52
CA GLY A 65 -12.18 -34.76 -6.27
C GLY A 65 -13.37 -34.53 -7.19
N ARG A 66 -13.46 -35.25 -8.33
CA ARG A 66 -14.36 -34.93 -9.45
C ARG A 66 -15.86 -34.85 -9.11
N CYS A 67 -16.30 -35.59 -8.10
CA CYS A 67 -17.72 -35.65 -7.71
C CYS A 67 -18.10 -34.58 -6.66
N GLN A 68 -17.14 -33.84 -6.12
CA GLN A 68 -17.36 -32.90 -5.02
C GLN A 68 -17.04 -31.44 -5.39
N ILE A 69 -16.41 -31.21 -6.54
CA ILE A 69 -15.96 -29.90 -7.00
C ILE A 69 -16.53 -29.65 -8.39
N ASP A 70 -17.47 -28.70 -8.49
CA ASP A 70 -18.19 -28.33 -9.71
C ASP A 70 -18.02 -26.85 -10.10
N GLU A 71 -17.21 -26.11 -9.35
CA GLU A 71 -16.88 -24.71 -9.59
C GLU A 71 -15.36 -24.51 -9.79
N PRO A 72 -14.91 -23.35 -10.33
CA PRO A 72 -13.50 -23.02 -10.41
C PRO A 72 -12.78 -23.10 -9.06
N PHE A 73 -11.61 -23.72 -9.04
CA PHE A 73 -10.89 -24.00 -7.79
C PHE A 73 -9.39 -23.82 -7.92
N LEU A 74 -8.74 -23.55 -6.79
CA LEU A 74 -7.29 -23.52 -6.67
C LEU A 74 -6.78 -24.92 -6.34
N LEU A 75 -5.96 -25.50 -7.22
CA LEU A 75 -5.25 -26.75 -6.99
C LEU A 75 -3.82 -26.44 -6.53
N LEU A 76 -3.42 -26.95 -5.38
CA LEU A 76 -2.10 -26.73 -4.78
C LEU A 76 -1.44 -28.05 -4.40
N MET A 77 -0.15 -28.17 -4.65
CA MET A 77 0.67 -29.25 -4.10
C MET A 77 0.91 -29.02 -2.60
N ALA A 78 0.78 -30.07 -1.78
CA ALA A 78 0.77 -29.97 -0.31
C ALA A 78 2.17 -29.94 0.33
N ASP A 79 3.17 -30.38 -0.43
CA ASP A 79 4.61 -30.35 -0.15
C ASP A 79 5.27 -29.01 -0.50
N HIS A 80 4.58 -28.16 -1.26
CA HIS A 80 5.08 -26.84 -1.65
C HIS A 80 4.73 -25.75 -0.62
N ILE A 81 5.63 -24.79 -0.46
CA ILE A 81 5.44 -23.56 0.29
C ILE A 81 5.25 -22.42 -0.70
N PHE A 82 4.14 -21.71 -0.55
CA PHE A 82 3.80 -20.55 -1.37
C PHE A 82 3.82 -19.27 -0.55
N ASP A 83 4.18 -18.15 -1.19
CA ASP A 83 3.82 -16.84 -0.65
C ASP A 83 2.34 -16.51 -0.91
N ARG A 84 1.77 -15.67 -0.03
CA ARG A 84 0.40 -15.18 -0.16
C ARG A 84 0.20 -14.39 -1.46
N SER A 85 1.18 -13.59 -1.87
CA SER A 85 1.07 -12.73 -3.04
C SER A 85 1.01 -13.53 -4.34
N LEU A 86 1.71 -14.68 -4.41
CA LEU A 86 1.62 -15.65 -5.51
C LEU A 86 0.18 -16.14 -5.69
N LEU A 87 -0.44 -16.65 -4.62
CA LEU A 87 -1.81 -17.17 -4.70
C LEU A 87 -2.82 -16.08 -5.07
N LYS A 88 -2.63 -14.85 -4.56
CA LYS A 88 -3.48 -13.71 -4.95
C LYS A 88 -3.31 -13.31 -6.41
N ARG A 89 -2.08 -13.33 -6.92
CA ARG A 89 -1.78 -13.06 -8.32
C ARG A 89 -2.53 -14.05 -9.21
N LEU A 90 -2.46 -15.33 -8.85
CA LEU A 90 -3.15 -16.40 -9.57
C LEU A 90 -4.68 -16.26 -9.51
N LEU A 91 -5.26 -16.02 -8.32
CA LEU A 91 -6.70 -15.80 -8.13
C LEU A 91 -7.24 -14.53 -8.80
N SER A 92 -6.39 -13.56 -9.16
CA SER A 92 -6.80 -12.33 -9.83
C SER A 92 -6.97 -12.46 -11.34
N GLU A 93 -6.59 -13.60 -11.91
CA GLU A 93 -6.61 -13.82 -13.35
C GLU A 93 -7.99 -14.28 -13.84
N PRO A 94 -8.46 -13.76 -14.99
CA PRO A 94 -9.71 -14.22 -15.57
C PRO A 94 -9.57 -15.65 -16.08
N LEU A 95 -10.39 -16.55 -15.54
CA LEU A 95 -10.46 -17.95 -15.93
C LEU A 95 -11.69 -18.17 -16.81
N ASP A 96 -11.47 -18.54 -18.07
CA ASP A 96 -12.58 -18.90 -18.96
C ASP A 96 -12.99 -20.37 -18.79
N ASP A 97 -14.19 -20.72 -19.26
CA ASP A 97 -14.70 -22.08 -19.17
C ASP A 97 -13.78 -23.10 -19.89
N GLY A 98 -13.45 -24.17 -19.19
CA GLY A 98 -12.57 -25.22 -19.66
C GLY A 98 -11.08 -24.89 -19.66
N GLU A 99 -10.67 -23.76 -19.05
CA GLU A 99 -9.25 -23.38 -18.95
C GLU A 99 -8.58 -23.81 -17.64
N VAL A 100 -7.26 -23.83 -17.66
CA VAL A 100 -6.39 -23.88 -16.49
C VAL A 100 -5.32 -22.80 -16.60
N ILE A 101 -5.00 -22.16 -15.47
CA ILE A 101 -3.93 -21.17 -15.37
C ILE A 101 -2.86 -21.70 -14.41
N LEU A 102 -1.62 -21.79 -14.88
CA LEU A 102 -0.46 -22.18 -14.08
C LEU A 102 0.26 -20.94 -13.57
N ALA A 103 0.73 -20.98 -12.32
CA ALA A 103 1.75 -20.06 -11.85
C ALA A 103 3.13 -20.58 -12.30
N GLY A 104 3.79 -19.82 -13.19
CA GLY A 104 5.11 -20.13 -13.73
C GLY A 104 6.16 -19.11 -13.28
N ASP A 105 7.27 -19.60 -12.75
CA ASP A 105 8.41 -18.77 -12.35
C ASP A 105 9.39 -18.59 -13.52
N TYR A 106 9.37 -17.40 -14.13
CA TYR A 106 10.29 -17.03 -15.22
C TYR A 106 11.68 -16.61 -14.72
N GLY A 107 11.89 -16.55 -13.40
CA GLY A 107 13.16 -16.23 -12.74
C GLY A 107 14.18 -17.36 -12.78
N ILE A 108 14.30 -18.08 -13.90
CA ILE A 108 15.10 -19.32 -14.03
C ILE A 108 16.60 -19.14 -13.73
N GLU A 109 17.14 -17.93 -13.92
CA GLU A 109 18.53 -17.58 -13.60
C GLU A 109 18.70 -17.08 -12.14
N GLU A 110 17.62 -16.60 -11.52
CA GLU A 110 17.64 -15.93 -10.22
C GLU A 110 17.26 -16.88 -9.07
N ASN A 111 16.38 -17.85 -9.34
CA ASN A 111 15.89 -18.78 -8.33
C ASN A 111 16.83 -19.99 -8.14
N GLN A 112 17.80 -19.84 -7.23
CA GLN A 112 18.75 -20.89 -6.87
C GLN A 112 18.21 -21.93 -5.87
N LEU A 113 16.92 -21.85 -5.51
CA LEU A 113 16.30 -22.76 -4.53
C LEU A 113 15.65 -23.99 -5.16
N VAL A 114 15.62 -24.04 -6.50
CA VAL A 114 14.97 -25.08 -7.29
C VAL A 114 15.97 -26.19 -7.64
N ASP A 115 15.55 -27.44 -7.49
CA ASP A 115 16.30 -28.59 -8.00
C ASP A 115 16.02 -28.81 -9.49
N LEU A 116 17.05 -28.58 -10.32
CA LEU A 116 16.94 -28.73 -11.78
C LEU A 116 16.68 -30.17 -12.23
N ASP A 117 17.00 -31.16 -11.40
CA ASP A 117 16.80 -32.57 -11.75
C ASP A 117 15.35 -33.01 -11.53
N ASP A 118 14.57 -32.31 -10.70
CA ASP A 118 13.20 -32.69 -10.36
C ASP A 118 12.11 -31.68 -10.77
N VAL A 119 12.48 -30.41 -11.01
CA VAL A 119 11.53 -29.35 -11.35
C VAL A 119 10.80 -29.63 -12.68
N THR A 120 9.50 -29.31 -12.70
CA THR A 120 8.72 -29.36 -13.94
C THR A 120 8.92 -28.05 -14.72
N MET A 121 9.45 -28.16 -15.93
CA MET A 121 9.71 -27.02 -16.80
C MET A 121 8.51 -26.69 -17.69
N LEU A 122 8.34 -25.40 -17.99
CA LEU A 122 7.27 -24.84 -18.81
C LEU A 122 7.87 -24.09 -20.00
N LEU A 123 7.29 -24.30 -21.18
CA LEU A 123 7.53 -23.49 -22.38
C LEU A 123 6.21 -22.82 -22.75
N ALA A 124 6.23 -21.50 -22.95
CA ALA A 124 5.02 -20.74 -23.23
C ALA A 124 5.23 -19.67 -24.32
N ASP A 125 4.25 -19.54 -25.21
CA ASP A 125 4.21 -18.49 -26.24
C ASP A 125 3.02 -17.57 -25.98
N ASP A 126 3.26 -16.27 -25.84
CA ASP A 126 2.24 -15.26 -25.49
C ASP A 126 1.32 -15.70 -24.34
N ARG A 127 1.92 -16.14 -23.22
CA ARG A 127 1.26 -16.69 -22.02
C ARG A 127 0.52 -18.01 -22.23
N LYS A 128 0.50 -18.59 -23.42
CA LYS A 128 -0.14 -19.87 -23.70
C LYS A 128 0.87 -21.00 -23.56
N LEU A 129 0.55 -22.01 -22.75
CA LEU A 129 1.46 -23.13 -22.53
C LEU A 129 1.58 -23.97 -23.81
N THR A 130 2.81 -24.17 -24.28
CA THR A 130 3.11 -25.00 -25.46
C THR A 130 3.70 -26.36 -25.09
N ALA A 131 4.53 -26.42 -24.04
CA ALA A 131 5.09 -27.67 -23.54
C ALA A 131 5.28 -27.64 -22.02
N ILE A 132 5.18 -28.81 -21.38
CA ILE A 132 5.41 -29.02 -19.95
C ILE A 132 6.07 -30.38 -19.73
N GLY A 133 7.09 -30.43 -18.88
CA GLY A 133 7.73 -31.69 -18.49
C GLY A 133 9.04 -31.50 -17.71
N LYS A 134 9.55 -32.58 -17.12
CA LYS A 134 10.80 -32.57 -16.33
C LYS A 134 12.10 -32.57 -17.16
N HIS A 135 12.01 -32.81 -18.47
CA HIS A 135 13.17 -32.90 -19.36
C HIS A 135 12.90 -32.17 -20.68
N LEU A 136 12.70 -30.85 -20.62
CA LEU A 136 12.55 -30.01 -21.81
C LEU A 136 13.93 -29.47 -22.24
N GLU A 137 14.23 -29.56 -23.55
CA GLU A 137 15.47 -28.97 -24.10
C GLU A 137 15.45 -27.43 -24.06
N SER A 138 14.25 -26.84 -24.16
CA SER A 138 14.00 -25.39 -24.09
C SER A 138 12.79 -25.14 -23.21
N TYR A 139 12.90 -24.17 -22.31
CA TYR A 139 11.88 -23.77 -21.36
C TYR A 139 12.07 -22.31 -20.98
N ASP A 140 10.97 -21.65 -20.60
CA ASP A 140 10.96 -20.24 -20.20
C ASP A 140 10.72 -20.06 -18.69
N ALA A 141 10.13 -21.07 -18.03
CA ALA A 141 9.74 -20.97 -16.63
C ALA A 141 9.72 -22.34 -15.90
N TYR A 142 9.70 -22.30 -14.57
CA TYR A 142 9.44 -23.45 -13.71
C TYR A 142 7.96 -23.48 -13.28
N ASP A 143 7.36 -24.67 -13.23
CA ASP A 143 6.06 -24.90 -12.59
C ASP A 143 6.23 -24.78 -11.07
N THR A 144 5.38 -23.96 -10.47
CA THR A 144 5.40 -23.74 -9.01
C THR A 144 4.51 -24.70 -8.24
N GLY A 145 3.71 -25.55 -8.90
CA GLY A 145 2.77 -26.45 -8.24
C GLY A 145 1.46 -25.79 -7.79
N ALA A 146 1.16 -24.58 -8.27
CA ALA A 146 -0.09 -23.87 -8.04
C ALA A 146 -0.85 -23.61 -9.34
N PHE A 147 -2.14 -23.99 -9.36
CA PHE A 147 -2.99 -23.96 -10.54
C PHE A 147 -4.36 -23.37 -10.19
N LEU A 148 -4.89 -22.50 -11.06
CA LEU A 148 -6.30 -22.11 -11.03
C LEU A 148 -7.04 -22.88 -12.13
N CYS A 149 -7.95 -23.74 -11.72
CA CYS A 149 -8.55 -24.75 -12.56
C CYS A 149 -10.05 -24.54 -12.72
N SER A 150 -10.55 -24.78 -13.93
CA SER A 150 -11.97 -25.07 -14.15
C SER A 150 -12.24 -26.57 -13.94
N PRO A 151 -13.49 -26.99 -13.61
CA PRO A 151 -13.85 -28.40 -13.41
C PRO A 151 -13.52 -29.32 -14.59
N GLN A 152 -13.39 -28.79 -15.81
CA GLN A 152 -13.04 -29.57 -17.01
C GLN A 152 -11.64 -30.19 -16.93
N ILE A 153 -10.78 -29.75 -16.00
CA ILE A 153 -9.51 -30.44 -15.73
C ILE A 153 -9.71 -31.92 -15.36
N PHE A 154 -10.83 -32.28 -14.73
CA PHE A 154 -11.12 -33.68 -14.39
C PHE A 154 -11.28 -34.54 -15.64
N ALA A 155 -11.96 -34.05 -16.67
CA ALA A 155 -12.12 -34.77 -17.94
C ALA A 155 -10.77 -34.90 -18.69
N ALA A 156 -9.90 -33.89 -18.58
CA ALA A 156 -8.55 -33.97 -19.12
C ALA A 156 -7.66 -34.96 -18.36
N ALA A 157 -7.80 -35.02 -17.03
CA ALA A 157 -7.08 -35.97 -16.19
C ALA A 157 -7.50 -37.42 -16.47
N GLU A 158 -8.80 -37.66 -16.71
CA GLU A 158 -9.33 -38.98 -17.09
C GLU A 158 -8.77 -39.42 -18.46
N ALA A 159 -8.84 -38.54 -19.46
CA ALA A 159 -8.26 -38.81 -20.78
C ALA A 159 -6.74 -39.05 -20.73
N SER A 160 -6.02 -38.31 -19.88
CA SER A 160 -4.58 -38.51 -19.68
C SER A 160 -4.27 -39.86 -19.03
N ALA A 161 -5.05 -40.25 -18.01
CA ALA A 161 -4.90 -41.53 -17.35
C ALA A 161 -5.19 -42.70 -18.31
N GLU A 162 -6.23 -42.60 -19.15
CA GLU A 162 -6.53 -43.59 -20.19
C GLU A 162 -5.41 -43.69 -21.24
N ALA A 163 -4.71 -42.59 -21.52
CA ALA A 163 -3.54 -42.54 -22.38
C ALA A 163 -2.25 -43.07 -21.71
N GLY A 164 -2.32 -43.56 -20.47
CA GLY A 164 -1.20 -44.14 -19.73
C GLY A 164 -0.37 -43.14 -18.92
N ASP A 165 -0.86 -41.91 -18.74
CA ASP A 165 -0.18 -40.85 -17.99
C ASP A 165 -1.08 -40.27 -16.90
N PRO A 166 -1.19 -40.93 -15.74
CA PRO A 166 -2.04 -40.53 -14.62
C PRO A 166 -1.44 -39.39 -13.77
N SER A 167 -0.77 -38.41 -14.41
CA SER A 167 -0.20 -37.24 -13.75
C SER A 167 -1.01 -35.97 -14.00
N VAL A 168 -0.92 -35.00 -13.08
CA VAL A 168 -1.47 -33.65 -13.28
C VAL A 168 -0.84 -33.01 -14.52
N SER A 169 0.48 -33.16 -14.72
CA SER A 169 1.19 -32.67 -15.90
C SER A 169 0.66 -33.30 -17.21
N GLY A 170 0.24 -34.56 -17.19
CA GLY A 170 -0.45 -35.22 -18.30
C GLY A 170 -1.80 -34.56 -18.60
N ALA A 171 -2.62 -34.29 -17.57
CA ALA A 171 -3.88 -33.55 -17.71
C ALA A 171 -3.65 -32.15 -18.31
N ILE A 172 -2.62 -31.44 -17.84
CA ILE A 172 -2.21 -30.13 -18.37
C ILE A 172 -1.79 -30.26 -19.84
N ARG A 173 -1.03 -31.29 -20.23
CA ARG A 173 -0.68 -31.54 -21.65
C ARG A 173 -1.92 -31.74 -22.51
N CYS A 174 -2.91 -32.50 -22.05
CA CYS A 174 -4.16 -32.69 -22.77
C CYS A 174 -4.91 -31.37 -23.02
N LEU A 175 -4.93 -30.47 -22.06
CA LEU A 175 -5.56 -29.14 -22.21
C LEU A 175 -4.71 -28.17 -23.04
N ALA A 176 -3.38 -28.22 -22.89
CA ALA A 176 -2.45 -27.38 -23.64
C ALA A 176 -2.53 -27.65 -25.15
N ALA A 177 -2.67 -28.93 -25.54
CA ALA A 177 -2.91 -29.33 -26.92
C ALA A 177 -4.20 -28.73 -27.52
N ARG A 178 -5.19 -28.39 -26.68
CA ARG A 178 -6.44 -27.71 -27.07
C ARG A 178 -6.35 -26.19 -26.94
N GLY A 179 -5.19 -25.68 -26.53
CA GLY A 179 -4.95 -24.27 -26.28
C GLY A 179 -5.69 -23.69 -25.08
N LYS A 180 -6.02 -24.53 -24.09
CA LYS A 180 -6.82 -24.19 -22.91
C LYS A 180 -5.98 -23.98 -21.65
N VAL A 181 -4.69 -23.69 -21.81
CA VAL A 181 -3.76 -23.52 -20.69
C VAL A 181 -3.01 -22.20 -20.82
N LYS A 182 -3.11 -21.38 -19.78
CA LYS A 182 -2.41 -20.10 -19.65
C LYS A 182 -1.33 -20.21 -18.57
N VAL A 183 -0.25 -19.44 -18.69
CA VAL A 183 0.81 -19.30 -17.70
C VAL A 183 0.82 -17.85 -17.22
N VAL A 184 0.90 -17.68 -15.90
CA VAL A 184 1.04 -16.40 -15.21
C VAL A 184 2.43 -16.32 -14.66
N ASP A 185 3.14 -15.26 -15.02
CA ASP A 185 4.45 -14.96 -14.45
C ASP A 185 4.33 -14.61 -12.96
N VAL A 186 5.08 -15.36 -12.15
CA VAL A 186 5.19 -15.18 -10.70
C VAL A 186 6.64 -15.02 -10.22
N GLN A 187 7.58 -14.64 -11.09
CA GLN A 187 9.01 -14.50 -10.73
C GLN A 187 9.32 -13.62 -9.51
N ASP A 188 8.44 -12.64 -9.22
CA ASP A 188 8.59 -11.73 -8.07
C ASP A 188 8.06 -12.31 -6.74
N HIS A 189 7.62 -13.58 -6.74
CA HIS A 189 6.96 -14.21 -5.60
C HIS A 189 7.70 -15.47 -5.11
N ASP A 190 7.82 -15.60 -3.79
CA ASP A 190 8.54 -16.70 -3.15
C ASP A 190 7.74 -18.01 -3.21
N TRP A 191 8.38 -19.09 -3.65
CA TRP A 191 7.89 -20.47 -3.58
C TRP A 191 9.05 -21.46 -3.42
N ILE A 192 8.79 -22.65 -2.89
CA ILE A 192 9.75 -23.76 -2.83
C ILE A 192 9.02 -25.09 -2.55
N ASP A 193 9.43 -26.15 -3.22
CA ASP A 193 9.10 -27.55 -2.96
C ASP A 193 9.98 -28.14 -1.84
N VAL A 194 9.46 -29.10 -1.07
CA VAL A 194 10.17 -29.62 0.11
C VAL A 194 10.17 -31.15 0.11
N ASP A 195 11.16 -31.73 -0.53
CA ASP A 195 11.31 -33.19 -0.67
C ASP A 195 12.49 -33.75 0.15
N THR A 196 13.58 -32.99 0.22
CA THR A 196 14.81 -33.40 0.89
C THR A 196 15.07 -32.62 2.19
N PRO A 197 15.97 -33.14 3.06
CA PRO A 197 16.44 -32.39 4.22
C PRO A 197 17.15 -31.08 3.88
N ASP A 198 17.71 -30.94 2.68
CA ASP A 198 18.34 -29.69 2.24
C ASP A 198 17.30 -28.68 1.76
N ASP A 199 16.23 -29.12 1.11
CA ASP A 199 15.07 -28.27 0.77
C ASP A 199 14.41 -27.74 2.02
N LEU A 200 14.28 -28.56 3.07
CA LEU A 200 13.78 -28.11 4.36
C LEU A 200 14.62 -26.96 4.93
N LYS A 201 15.96 -27.04 4.85
CA LYS A 201 16.84 -25.95 5.32
C LYS A 201 16.67 -24.70 4.45
N ASN A 202 16.51 -24.86 3.14
CA ASN A 202 16.31 -23.77 2.20
C ASN A 202 14.96 -23.08 2.40
N ALA A 203 13.89 -23.86 2.60
CA ALA A 203 12.58 -23.41 2.99
C ALA A 203 12.59 -22.65 4.33
N GLU A 204 13.33 -23.14 5.34
CA GLU A 204 13.52 -22.41 6.59
C GLU A 204 14.22 -21.06 6.34
N LYS A 205 15.33 -21.03 5.58
CA LYS A 205 15.99 -19.75 5.25
C LYS A 205 15.04 -18.78 4.53
N LEU A 206 14.27 -19.27 3.57
CA LEU A 206 13.27 -18.49 2.82
C LEU A 206 12.24 -17.87 3.77
N LEU A 207 11.65 -18.68 4.66
CA LEU A 207 10.66 -18.23 5.64
C LEU A 207 11.22 -17.21 6.65
N PHE A 208 12.50 -17.30 7.01
CA PHE A 208 13.14 -16.39 7.95
C PHE A 208 13.62 -15.08 7.30
N ARG A 209 13.91 -15.06 5.99
CA ARG A 209 14.40 -13.89 5.25
C ARG A 209 13.48 -12.66 5.39
N ASN A 210 12.17 -12.89 5.37
CA ASN A 210 11.15 -11.83 5.31
C ASN A 210 10.47 -11.54 6.66
N LEU A 211 11.11 -11.86 7.80
CA LEU A 211 10.51 -11.64 9.12
C LEU A 211 10.68 -10.22 9.66
N SER A 212 11.57 -9.42 9.08
CA SER A 212 11.81 -8.03 9.49
C SER A 212 10.66 -7.12 9.05
N LYS A 213 10.32 -6.13 9.88
CA LYS A 213 9.23 -5.19 9.60
C LYS A 213 9.77 -3.82 9.18
N PRO A 214 9.12 -3.11 8.24
CA PRO A 214 9.43 -1.72 7.97
C PRO A 214 9.33 -0.86 9.25
N GLU A 215 8.40 -1.18 10.16
CA GLU A 215 8.19 -0.48 11.42
C GLU A 215 9.26 -0.76 12.47
N ASP A 216 10.24 -1.64 12.20
CA ASP A 216 11.30 -1.92 13.17
C ASP A 216 12.12 -0.65 13.48
N GLY A 217 12.41 -0.47 14.77
CA GLY A 217 13.29 0.60 15.23
C GLY A 217 14.73 0.41 14.77
N PHE A 218 15.57 1.41 15.04
CA PHE A 218 16.95 1.44 14.57
C PHE A 218 17.79 0.31 15.18
N ILE A 219 17.67 0.08 16.49
CA ILE A 219 18.40 -0.95 17.21
C ILE A 219 17.89 -2.33 16.80
N SER A 220 16.58 -2.48 16.63
CA SER A 220 16.01 -3.75 16.17
C SER A 220 16.54 -4.12 14.79
N ARG A 221 16.56 -3.20 13.82
CA ARG A 221 17.06 -3.48 12.46
C ARG A 221 18.55 -3.78 12.40
N THR A 222 19.35 -3.09 13.20
CA THR A 222 20.82 -3.21 13.14
C THR A 222 21.36 -4.35 13.99
N PHE A 223 20.72 -4.62 15.13
CA PHE A 223 21.22 -5.54 16.15
C PHE A 223 20.19 -6.62 16.53
N ASN A 224 19.03 -6.26 17.10
CA ASN A 224 18.16 -7.26 17.73
C ASN A 224 17.67 -8.33 16.74
N ARG A 225 17.28 -7.95 15.52
CA ARG A 225 16.73 -8.88 14.52
C ARG A 225 17.71 -9.98 14.14
N ARG A 226 19.00 -9.66 14.02
CA ARG A 226 20.03 -10.67 13.70
C ARG A 226 20.11 -11.76 14.76
N ILE A 227 19.90 -11.39 16.02
CA ILE A 227 19.97 -12.31 17.16
C ILE A 227 18.62 -13.01 17.36
N SER A 228 17.49 -12.31 17.24
CA SER A 228 16.16 -12.90 17.40
C SER A 228 15.87 -13.92 16.29
N THR A 229 16.01 -13.55 15.02
CA THR A 229 15.72 -14.45 13.89
C THR A 229 16.81 -15.52 13.71
N GLY A 230 18.06 -15.22 14.06
CA GLY A 230 19.18 -16.15 13.89
C GLY A 230 19.33 -17.17 15.02
N ILE A 231 18.93 -16.84 16.24
CA ILE A 231 19.20 -17.65 17.43
C ILE A 231 17.93 -17.91 18.24
N PHE A 232 17.30 -16.87 18.80
CA PHE A 232 16.24 -17.06 19.80
C PHE A 232 14.98 -17.68 19.21
N THR A 233 14.48 -17.18 18.09
CA THR A 233 13.25 -17.68 17.46
C THR A 233 13.39 -19.13 16.99
N PRO A 234 14.45 -19.52 16.26
CA PRO A 234 14.71 -20.92 15.95
C PRO A 234 14.83 -21.80 17.20
N LEU A 235 15.55 -21.34 18.23
CA LEU A 235 15.74 -22.09 19.47
C LEU A 235 14.41 -22.31 20.21
N LEU A 236 13.60 -21.27 20.38
CA LEU A 236 12.28 -21.35 21.01
C LEU A 236 11.36 -22.33 20.27
N MET A 237 11.38 -22.29 18.93
CA MET A 237 10.58 -23.20 18.12
C MET A 237 11.07 -24.65 18.18
N LYS A 238 12.38 -24.87 18.36
CA LYS A 238 12.97 -26.21 18.52
C LYS A 238 12.68 -26.80 19.90
N LEU A 239 12.79 -26.00 20.96
CA LEU A 239 12.53 -26.42 22.33
C LEU A 239 11.04 -26.61 22.62
N PHE A 240 10.20 -25.72 22.07
CA PHE A 240 8.76 -25.70 22.31
C PHE A 240 7.99 -25.60 20.99
N PRO A 241 7.78 -26.71 20.26
CA PRO A 241 7.15 -26.70 18.93
C PRO A 241 5.76 -26.05 18.92
N GLN A 242 5.02 -26.15 20.03
CA GLN A 242 3.67 -25.59 20.19
C GLN A 242 3.65 -24.16 20.77
N ILE A 243 4.80 -23.51 20.98
CA ILE A 243 4.86 -22.16 21.55
C ILE A 243 4.05 -21.15 20.73
N THR A 244 3.25 -20.34 21.40
CA THR A 244 2.43 -19.29 20.78
C THR A 244 3.07 -17.93 20.98
N ALA A 245 2.72 -16.95 20.14
CA ALA A 245 3.22 -15.58 20.27
C ALA A 245 2.92 -15.00 21.66
N ASN A 246 1.70 -15.17 22.17
CA ASN A 246 1.31 -14.67 23.50
C ASN A 246 2.16 -15.26 24.63
N ILE A 247 2.56 -16.54 24.54
CA ILE A 247 3.48 -17.14 25.53
C ILE A 247 4.85 -16.44 25.47
N VAL A 248 5.34 -16.11 24.28
CA VAL A 248 6.61 -15.38 24.12
C VAL A 248 6.50 -13.97 24.68
N SER A 249 5.38 -13.26 24.48
CA SER A 249 5.16 -11.94 25.09
C SER A 249 5.17 -12.03 26.63
N VAL A 250 4.59 -13.09 27.22
CA VAL A 250 4.65 -13.35 28.67
C VAL A 250 6.08 -13.66 29.14
N LEU A 251 6.86 -14.42 28.36
CA LEU A 251 8.27 -14.69 28.68
C LEU A 251 9.11 -13.39 28.62
N ALA A 252 8.92 -12.56 27.61
CA ALA A 252 9.60 -11.25 27.50
C ALA A 252 9.24 -10.33 28.67
N PHE A 253 7.99 -10.36 29.12
CA PHE A 253 7.54 -9.68 30.33
C PHE A 253 8.24 -10.18 31.60
N ALA A 254 8.31 -11.50 31.78
CA ALA A 254 9.00 -12.10 32.92
C ALA A 254 10.49 -11.71 32.96
N VAL A 255 11.15 -11.67 31.80
CA VAL A 255 12.55 -11.19 31.68
C VAL A 255 12.66 -9.71 32.02
N SER A 256 11.68 -8.88 31.65
CA SER A 256 11.63 -7.46 32.02
C SER A 256 11.46 -7.26 33.55
N LEU A 257 10.66 -8.12 34.21
CA LEU A 257 10.57 -8.14 35.67
C LEU A 257 11.87 -8.56 36.34
N ALA A 258 12.58 -9.55 35.77
CA ALA A 258 13.90 -9.95 36.26
C ALA A 258 14.93 -8.82 36.13
N ALA A 259 14.88 -8.04 35.04
CA ALA A 259 15.71 -6.83 34.89
C ALA A 259 15.39 -5.80 35.99
N SER A 260 14.12 -5.50 36.22
CA SER A 260 13.68 -4.60 37.30
C SER A 260 14.18 -5.08 38.66
N LEU A 261 14.02 -6.36 38.97
CA LEU A 261 14.49 -6.98 40.21
C LEU A 261 16.01 -6.86 40.37
N ALA A 262 16.78 -7.02 39.30
CA ALA A 262 18.24 -6.86 39.36
C ALA A 262 18.65 -5.43 39.77
N PHE A 263 17.95 -4.39 39.30
CA PHE A 263 18.17 -3.03 39.80
C PHE A 263 17.76 -2.87 41.28
N PHE A 264 16.64 -3.47 41.68
CA PHE A 264 16.21 -3.49 43.08
C PHE A 264 17.25 -4.10 44.03
N LEU A 265 17.91 -5.17 43.58
CA LEU A 265 18.94 -5.87 44.35
C LEU A 265 20.32 -5.19 44.27
N GLY A 266 20.44 -4.02 43.66
CA GLY A 266 21.71 -3.31 43.52
C GLY A 266 22.65 -3.91 42.48
N ALA A 267 22.14 -4.68 41.52
CA ALA A 267 22.91 -5.30 40.43
C ALA A 267 22.59 -4.63 39.06
N PRO A 268 22.92 -3.34 38.86
CA PRO A 268 22.51 -2.56 37.68
C PRO A 268 23.12 -3.07 36.37
N ILE A 269 24.32 -3.67 36.41
CA ILE A 269 24.97 -4.25 35.22
C ILE A 269 24.14 -5.43 34.70
N VAL A 270 23.75 -6.34 35.60
CA VAL A 270 22.89 -7.47 35.28
C VAL A 270 21.53 -6.95 34.79
N GLY A 271 20.96 -5.97 35.49
CA GLY A 271 19.74 -5.29 35.06
C GLY A 271 19.82 -4.79 33.61
N GLY A 272 20.88 -4.06 33.27
CA GLY A 272 21.09 -3.53 31.92
C GLY A 272 21.21 -4.62 30.84
N ILE A 273 21.95 -5.69 31.10
CA ILE A 273 22.06 -6.84 30.17
C ILE A 273 20.69 -7.52 29.98
N VAL A 274 19.94 -7.70 31.07
CA VAL A 274 18.62 -8.35 31.03
C VAL A 274 17.58 -7.46 30.34
N ILE A 275 17.66 -6.13 30.45
CA ILE A 275 16.84 -5.20 29.63
C ILE A 275 17.09 -5.46 28.14
N GLN A 276 18.36 -5.56 27.72
CA GLN A 276 18.68 -5.80 26.32
C GLN A 276 18.18 -7.18 25.85
N LEU A 277 18.27 -8.20 26.71
CA LEU A 277 17.72 -9.52 26.43
C LEU A 277 16.18 -9.47 26.27
N ALA A 278 15.48 -8.77 27.16
CA ALA A 278 14.04 -8.56 27.05
C ALA A 278 13.68 -7.91 25.71
N SER A 279 14.41 -6.87 25.30
CA SER A 279 14.20 -6.20 24.00
C SER A 279 14.42 -7.10 22.78
N ILE A 280 15.25 -8.13 22.88
CA ILE A 280 15.47 -9.11 21.80
C ILE A 280 14.33 -10.12 21.77
N LEU A 281 13.95 -10.67 22.92
CA LEU A 281 12.87 -11.66 23.06
C LEU A 281 11.50 -11.10 22.67
N ASP A 282 11.26 -9.82 22.97
CA ASP A 282 10.10 -9.06 22.54
C ASP A 282 9.88 -9.15 21.03
N GLY A 283 10.97 -9.10 20.23
CA GLY A 283 10.86 -9.21 18.78
C GLY A 283 10.41 -10.59 18.29
N SER A 284 10.61 -11.64 19.08
CA SER A 284 10.38 -13.04 18.70
C SER A 284 8.90 -13.43 18.68
N ASP A 285 8.03 -12.75 19.41
CA ASP A 285 6.60 -13.11 19.45
C ASP A 285 5.93 -12.89 18.08
N GLY A 286 6.22 -11.76 17.44
CA GLY A 286 5.72 -11.37 16.14
C GLY A 286 6.37 -12.18 15.02
N GLU A 287 7.63 -12.57 15.19
CA GLU A 287 8.32 -13.51 14.29
C GLU A 287 7.61 -14.87 14.31
N ILE A 288 7.33 -15.41 15.49
CA ILE A 288 6.60 -16.67 15.66
C ILE A 288 5.17 -16.56 15.13
N ALA A 289 4.48 -15.44 15.38
CA ALA A 289 3.14 -15.19 14.83
C ALA A 289 3.14 -15.17 13.30
N ARG A 290 4.17 -14.57 12.67
CA ARG A 290 4.36 -14.54 11.20
C ARG A 290 4.65 -15.93 10.66
N LEU A 291 5.63 -16.63 11.23
CA LEU A 291 6.05 -17.97 10.81
C LEU A 291 4.91 -18.99 10.89
N LYS A 292 4.09 -18.91 11.94
CA LYS A 292 2.94 -19.81 12.16
C LYS A 292 1.63 -19.30 11.55
N LYS A 293 1.62 -18.14 10.89
CA LYS A 293 0.40 -17.52 10.33
C LYS A 293 -0.72 -17.42 11.39
N LEU A 294 -0.38 -16.98 12.61
CA LEU A 294 -1.25 -16.84 13.80
C LEU A 294 -1.36 -15.40 14.30
N GLN A 295 -1.11 -14.42 13.42
CA GLN A 295 -1.28 -13.00 13.76
C GLN A 295 -2.74 -12.73 14.11
N SER A 296 -2.99 -11.98 15.19
CA SER A 296 -4.35 -11.64 15.60
C SER A 296 -4.43 -10.21 16.17
N PRO A 297 -5.60 -9.54 16.07
CA PRO A 297 -5.81 -8.24 16.70
C PRO A 297 -5.60 -8.28 18.22
N PHE A 298 -6.07 -9.35 18.87
CA PHE A 298 -5.88 -9.53 20.31
C PHE A 298 -4.41 -9.71 20.68
N GLY A 299 -3.65 -10.53 19.94
CA GLY A 299 -2.21 -10.71 20.20
C GLY A 299 -1.45 -9.39 20.10
N ASN A 300 -1.70 -8.60 19.04
CA ASN A 300 -1.10 -7.27 18.90
C ASN A 300 -1.49 -6.30 20.03
N PHE A 301 -2.73 -6.38 20.53
CA PHE A 301 -3.18 -5.59 21.68
C PHE A 301 -2.51 -6.05 22.98
N PHE A 302 -2.46 -7.36 23.21
CA PHE A 302 -1.88 -7.96 24.40
C PHE A 302 -0.39 -7.64 24.53
N ASP A 303 0.37 -7.84 23.45
CA ASP A 303 1.78 -7.44 23.35
C ASP A 303 1.98 -5.95 23.69
N ALA A 304 1.19 -5.07 23.05
CA ALA A 304 1.28 -3.64 23.30
C ALA A 304 0.98 -3.24 24.74
N VAL A 305 0.08 -3.92 25.45
CA VAL A 305 -0.25 -3.67 26.87
C VAL A 305 0.87 -4.18 27.77
N VAL A 306 1.28 -5.44 27.59
CA VAL A 306 2.32 -6.09 28.39
C VAL A 306 3.63 -5.31 28.33
N ASP A 307 3.98 -4.80 27.15
CA ASP A 307 5.11 -3.91 26.97
C ASP A 307 5.09 -2.64 27.83
N ARG A 308 3.92 -2.03 28.05
CA ARG A 308 3.83 -0.82 28.86
C ARG A 308 4.06 -1.13 30.33
N TYR A 309 3.61 -2.30 30.78
CA TYR A 309 3.97 -2.80 32.09
C TYR A 309 5.47 -3.10 32.19
N SER A 310 6.06 -3.77 31.20
CA SER A 310 7.51 -4.01 31.13
C SER A 310 8.30 -2.70 31.28
N ASP A 311 8.01 -1.71 30.43
CA ASP A 311 8.67 -0.40 30.43
C ASP A 311 8.55 0.28 31.81
N GLY A 312 7.34 0.26 32.41
CA GLY A 312 7.07 0.84 33.72
C GLY A 312 7.82 0.16 34.86
N PHE A 313 7.83 -1.17 34.92
CA PHE A 313 8.54 -1.92 35.96
C PHE A 313 10.06 -1.75 35.85
N MET A 314 10.62 -1.73 34.65
CA MET A 314 12.05 -1.50 34.45
C MET A 314 12.45 -0.10 34.93
N LEU A 315 11.71 0.94 34.54
CA LEU A 315 11.94 2.30 35.01
C LEU A 315 11.77 2.44 36.53
N PHE A 316 10.82 1.72 37.12
CA PHE A 316 10.63 1.70 38.58
C PHE A 316 11.82 1.05 39.31
N GLY A 317 12.36 -0.05 38.79
CA GLY A 317 13.57 -0.67 39.34
C GLY A 317 14.78 0.26 39.27
N MET A 318 14.97 0.95 38.14
CA MET A 318 16.03 1.94 37.97
C MET A 318 15.84 3.15 38.89
N PHE A 319 14.60 3.63 39.08
CA PHE A 319 14.27 4.67 40.05
C PHE A 319 14.67 4.25 41.47
N TYR A 320 14.29 3.03 41.88
CA TYR A 320 14.64 2.52 43.21
C TYR A 320 16.16 2.43 43.40
N TYR A 321 16.90 1.92 42.41
CA TYR A 321 18.35 1.87 42.44
C TYR A 321 18.97 3.27 42.64
N MET A 322 18.49 4.28 41.91
CA MET A 322 18.97 5.65 42.05
C MET A 322 18.69 6.26 43.42
N MET A 323 17.56 5.91 44.03
CA MET A 323 17.17 6.39 45.36
C MET A 323 17.94 5.73 46.50
N THR A 324 18.48 4.52 46.30
CA THR A 324 19.18 3.75 47.34
C THR A 324 20.70 3.80 47.23
N THR A 325 21.23 4.28 46.10
CA THR A 325 22.68 4.37 45.87
C THR A 325 23.25 5.68 46.44
N SER A 326 24.08 5.56 47.48
CA SER A 326 24.69 6.71 48.17
C SER A 326 25.66 7.52 47.31
N GLU A 327 26.25 6.93 46.27
CA GLU A 327 27.19 7.61 45.37
C GLU A 327 26.49 8.65 44.48
N ILE A 328 25.22 8.40 44.12
CA ILE A 328 24.41 9.36 43.36
C ILE A 328 24.02 10.52 44.26
N ASP A 329 23.68 10.23 45.52
CA ASP A 329 23.34 11.24 46.52
C ASP A 329 24.54 12.16 46.83
N GLY A 330 25.74 11.58 46.93
CA GLY A 330 26.98 12.34 47.14
C GLY A 330 27.33 13.29 46.00
N LEU A 331 26.90 13.02 44.77
CA LEU A 331 27.22 13.82 43.59
C LEU A 331 26.20 14.92 43.28
N LEU A 332 24.90 14.63 43.47
CA LEU A 332 23.80 15.56 43.19
C LEU A 332 23.38 16.37 44.43
N GLY A 333 23.83 15.99 45.61
CA GLY A 333 23.64 16.73 46.86
C GLY A 333 22.16 16.85 47.28
N PRO A 334 21.74 17.95 47.92
CA PRO A 334 20.36 18.09 48.41
C PRO A 334 19.28 18.00 47.32
N ALA A 335 19.65 18.17 46.05
CA ALA A 335 18.75 18.12 44.92
C ALA A 335 18.51 16.70 44.38
N THR A 336 19.27 15.69 44.83
CA THR A 336 19.21 14.30 44.33
C THR A 336 17.78 13.79 44.26
N THR A 337 17.06 13.83 45.38
CA THR A 337 15.68 13.32 45.48
C THR A 337 14.76 13.99 44.47
N SER A 338 14.80 15.32 44.36
CA SER A 338 13.94 16.06 43.43
C SER A 338 14.26 15.75 41.97
N LEU A 339 15.55 15.67 41.61
CA LEU A 339 15.99 15.38 40.25
C LEU A 339 15.66 13.95 39.84
N VAL A 340 15.94 12.97 40.71
CA VAL A 340 15.66 11.55 40.46
C VAL A 340 14.16 11.30 40.31
N VAL A 341 13.34 11.86 41.22
CA VAL A 341 11.88 11.76 41.14
C VAL A 341 11.37 12.43 39.87
N GLY A 342 11.80 13.67 39.58
CA GLY A 342 11.37 14.40 38.40
C GLY A 342 11.72 13.70 37.09
N ALA A 343 12.98 13.25 36.93
CA ALA A 343 13.43 12.54 35.74
C ALA A 343 12.69 11.21 35.56
N SER A 344 12.49 10.44 36.64
CA SER A 344 11.80 9.14 36.58
C SER A 344 10.32 9.30 36.25
N MET A 345 9.63 10.29 36.86
CA MET A 345 8.24 10.60 36.53
C MET A 345 8.09 11.01 35.06
N LEU A 346 8.96 11.88 34.56
CA LEU A 346 8.96 12.29 33.15
C LEU A 346 9.24 11.11 32.21
N ALA A 347 10.15 10.20 32.57
CA ALA A 347 10.44 9.02 31.76
C ALA A 347 9.24 8.05 31.67
N ILE A 348 8.56 7.80 32.80
CA ILE A 348 7.37 6.93 32.84
C ILE A 348 6.23 7.57 32.06
N LEU A 349 5.90 8.83 32.35
CA LEU A 349 4.84 9.56 31.67
C LEU A 349 5.13 9.68 30.17
N GLY A 350 6.35 10.04 29.80
CA GLY A 350 6.78 10.16 28.41
C GLY A 350 6.66 8.84 27.65
N THR A 351 7.08 7.72 28.24
CA THR A 351 6.99 6.40 27.60
C THR A 351 5.53 5.96 27.36
N LEU A 352 4.65 6.19 28.34
CA LEU A 352 3.22 5.95 28.18
C LEU A 352 2.61 6.88 27.13
N MET A 353 3.00 8.16 27.13
CA MET A 353 2.47 9.17 26.22
C MET A 353 2.88 8.95 24.77
N VAL A 354 4.06 8.41 24.51
CA VAL A 354 4.45 7.96 23.16
C VAL A 354 3.49 6.88 22.66
N SER A 355 3.11 5.92 23.49
CA SER A 355 2.18 4.87 23.06
C SER A 355 0.75 5.40 22.91
N TYR A 356 0.30 6.20 23.87
CA TYR A 356 -1.03 6.80 23.87
C TYR A 356 -1.26 7.74 22.67
N THR A 357 -0.33 8.65 22.40
CA THR A 357 -0.46 9.58 21.26
C THR A 357 -0.55 8.84 19.92
N SER A 358 0.15 7.70 19.77
CA SER A 358 0.07 6.87 18.56
C SER A 358 -1.30 6.22 18.40
N ALA A 359 -1.88 5.69 19.48
CA ALA A 359 -3.23 5.12 19.44
C ALA A 359 -4.27 6.22 19.16
N LYS A 360 -4.15 7.36 19.86
CA LYS A 360 -5.09 8.48 19.76
C LYS A 360 -5.10 9.12 18.38
N SER A 361 -3.94 9.20 17.68
CA SER A 361 -3.91 9.74 16.33
C SER A 361 -4.68 8.90 15.32
N VAL A 362 -4.66 7.58 15.46
CA VAL A 362 -5.43 6.68 14.59
C VAL A 362 -6.91 6.83 14.85
N THR A 363 -7.33 6.86 16.12
CA THR A 363 -8.74 6.96 16.50
C THR A 363 -9.35 8.32 16.18
N ASP A 364 -8.67 9.42 16.50
CA ASP A 364 -9.26 10.76 16.41
C ASP A 364 -9.01 11.41 15.03
N PHE A 365 -7.87 11.12 14.41
CA PHE A 365 -7.44 11.77 13.16
C PHE A 365 -7.35 10.83 11.95
N GLY A 366 -7.47 9.52 12.14
CA GLY A 366 -7.45 8.53 11.06
C GLY A 366 -6.06 8.23 10.49
N TYR A 367 -4.97 8.68 11.13
CA TYR A 367 -3.62 8.54 10.60
C TYR A 367 -2.61 7.99 11.61
N ARG A 368 -1.49 7.46 11.09
CA ARG A 368 -0.33 7.04 11.88
C ARG A 368 0.83 8.00 11.68
N TYR A 369 1.57 8.31 12.74
CA TYR A 369 2.77 9.13 12.62
C TYR A 369 3.80 8.44 11.70
N GLY A 370 4.39 9.20 10.78
CA GLY A 370 5.52 8.77 9.95
C GLY A 370 6.86 9.11 10.60
N GLY A 371 7.98 8.83 9.91
CA GLY A 371 9.33 9.23 10.31
C GLY A 371 10.15 8.19 11.09
N ARG A 372 11.46 8.47 11.26
CA ARG A 372 12.44 7.55 11.87
C ARG A 372 12.26 7.38 13.39
N LEU A 373 12.00 8.47 14.10
CA LEU A 373 11.88 8.50 15.57
C LEU A 373 10.44 8.73 16.05
N THR A 374 9.57 9.18 15.15
CA THR A 374 8.22 9.66 15.45
C THR A 374 7.14 8.65 15.11
N ALA A 375 7.43 7.62 14.31
CA ALA A 375 6.45 6.61 13.94
C ALA A 375 5.99 5.74 15.11
N ALA A 376 4.75 5.26 15.06
CA ALA A 376 4.19 4.35 16.06
C ALA A 376 5.03 3.06 16.13
N GLY A 377 5.35 2.59 17.34
CA GLY A 377 6.18 1.40 17.57
C GLY A 377 7.69 1.59 17.34
N ARG A 378 8.13 2.61 16.58
CA ARG A 378 9.56 2.92 16.41
C ARG A 378 10.13 3.61 17.65
N GLY A 379 11.32 3.18 18.06
CA GLY A 379 12.12 3.82 19.10
C GLY A 379 11.95 3.26 20.51
N ARG A 380 11.08 2.25 20.74
CA ARG A 380 11.09 1.51 22.03
C ARG A 380 12.42 0.78 22.22
N ASP A 381 12.85 0.07 21.19
CA ASP A 381 14.16 -0.59 21.11
C ASP A 381 15.31 0.38 21.44
N LEU A 382 15.27 1.62 20.93
CA LEU A 382 16.26 2.65 21.26
C LEU A 382 16.20 3.05 22.74
N ARG A 383 15.00 3.25 23.31
CA ARG A 383 14.86 3.58 24.74
C ARG A 383 15.41 2.46 25.62
N LEU A 384 15.02 1.21 25.34
CA LEU A 384 15.49 0.05 26.09
C LEU A 384 17.01 -0.10 25.97
N PHE A 385 17.58 0.13 24.78
CA PHE A 385 19.03 0.11 24.60
C PHE A 385 19.74 1.20 25.40
N VAL A 386 19.20 2.43 25.44
CA VAL A 386 19.75 3.52 26.27
C VAL A 386 19.71 3.16 27.76
N LEU A 387 18.60 2.58 28.24
CA LEU A 387 18.48 2.12 29.64
C LEU A 387 19.45 0.97 29.94
N ALA A 388 19.59 0.02 29.01
CA ALA A 388 20.53 -1.09 29.10
C ALA A 388 21.98 -0.59 29.23
N LEU A 389 22.38 0.36 28.36
CA LEU A 389 23.68 1.03 28.44
C LEU A 389 23.85 1.78 29.76
N GLY A 390 22.81 2.45 30.26
CA GLY A 390 22.83 3.12 31.56
C GLY A 390 23.15 2.16 32.70
N GLY A 391 22.54 0.97 32.71
CA GLY A 391 22.83 -0.09 33.67
C GLY A 391 24.25 -0.65 33.55
N VAL A 392 24.71 -0.97 32.34
CA VAL A 392 26.07 -1.51 32.12
C VAL A 392 27.16 -0.48 32.42
N ALA A 393 26.93 0.79 32.10
CA ALA A 393 27.88 1.88 32.33
C ALA A 393 28.09 2.22 33.81
N THR A 394 27.37 1.58 34.73
CA THR A 394 27.68 1.64 36.17
C THR A 394 29.06 1.06 36.50
N LEU A 395 29.64 0.24 35.60
CA LEU A 395 31.05 -0.16 35.62
C LEU A 395 32.00 1.05 35.61
N ILE A 396 31.58 2.17 35.02
CA ILE A 396 32.33 3.42 34.97
C ILE A 396 31.90 4.31 36.14
N HIS A 397 30.59 4.59 36.25
CA HIS A 397 30.06 5.42 37.32
C HIS A 397 28.53 5.20 37.54
N PRO A 398 28.04 5.07 38.79
CA PRO A 398 26.62 4.84 39.11
C PRO A 398 25.63 5.88 38.52
N ILE A 399 26.08 7.13 38.37
CA ILE A 399 25.28 8.22 37.76
C ILE A 399 24.80 7.90 36.34
N SER A 400 25.42 6.93 35.65
CA SER A 400 25.01 6.52 34.31
C SER A 400 23.53 6.12 34.22
N VAL A 401 22.97 5.55 35.30
CA VAL A 401 21.54 5.19 35.39
C VAL A 401 20.67 6.44 35.34
N PHE A 402 21.04 7.49 36.11
CA PHE A 402 20.34 8.77 36.08
C PHE A 402 20.42 9.44 34.72
N VAL A 403 21.61 9.46 34.10
CA VAL A 403 21.80 10.01 32.75
C VAL A 403 20.94 9.29 31.73
N ALA A 404 20.85 7.95 31.80
CA ALA A 404 20.03 7.17 30.88
C ALA A 404 18.53 7.42 31.07
N VAL A 405 18.04 7.46 32.32
CA VAL A 405 16.64 7.78 32.62
C VAL A 405 16.28 9.19 32.16
N LEU A 406 17.15 10.17 32.43
CA LEU A 406 16.96 11.55 31.97
C LEU A 406 16.97 11.65 30.43
N ALA A 407 17.87 10.94 29.76
CA ALA A 407 17.92 10.89 28.30
C ALA A 407 16.63 10.32 27.72
N VAL A 408 16.08 9.25 28.31
CA VAL A 408 14.79 8.67 27.89
C VAL A 408 13.63 9.63 28.18
N ALA A 409 13.63 10.32 29.32
CA ALA A 409 12.65 11.34 29.65
C ALA A 409 12.63 12.45 28.59
N LEU A 410 13.79 13.07 28.31
CA LEU A 410 13.91 14.15 27.33
C LEU A 410 13.52 13.68 25.92
N LEU A 411 13.98 12.49 25.51
CA LEU A 411 13.66 11.90 24.21
C LEU A 411 12.15 11.70 24.05
N THR A 412 11.50 11.07 25.04
CA THR A 412 10.07 10.76 24.96
C THR A 412 9.20 12.02 25.03
N THR A 413 9.54 12.97 25.90
CA THR A 413 8.86 14.27 25.93
C THR A 413 9.02 15.01 24.59
N GLY A 414 10.23 15.04 24.02
CA GLY A 414 10.49 15.65 22.71
C GLY A 414 9.65 15.02 21.59
N ILE A 415 9.57 13.68 21.54
CA ILE A 415 8.72 12.96 20.58
C ILE A 415 7.24 13.32 20.75
N VAL A 416 6.76 13.37 21.99
CA VAL A 416 5.36 13.71 22.29
C VAL A 416 5.05 15.14 21.87
N LEU A 417 5.90 16.10 22.20
CA LEU A 417 5.72 17.50 21.78
C LEU A 417 5.70 17.63 20.26
N TRP A 418 6.61 16.94 19.56
CA TRP A 418 6.62 16.91 18.10
C TRP A 418 5.34 16.32 17.53
N ARG A 419 4.85 15.19 18.08
CA ARG A 419 3.60 14.55 17.65
C ARG A 419 2.37 15.42 17.89
N VAL A 420 2.33 16.13 19.02
CA VAL A 420 1.28 17.11 19.31
C VAL A 420 1.34 18.24 18.28
N TRP A 421 2.52 18.75 17.96
CA TRP A 421 2.69 19.77 16.92
C TRP A 421 2.26 19.27 15.52
N VAL A 422 2.59 18.04 15.16
CA VAL A 422 2.11 17.40 13.91
C VAL A 422 0.59 17.26 13.92
N SER A 423 0.00 16.78 15.01
CA SER A 423 -1.46 16.66 15.16
C SER A 423 -2.16 18.01 15.11
N TRP A 424 -1.58 19.03 15.74
CA TRP A 424 -2.08 20.40 15.69
C TRP A 424 -2.00 20.96 14.28
N SER A 425 -0.87 20.79 13.59
CA SER A 425 -0.70 21.23 12.21
C SER A 425 -1.67 20.51 11.27
N TYR A 426 -1.90 19.21 11.49
CA TYR A 426 -2.90 18.42 10.78
C TYR A 426 -4.33 18.88 11.08
N SER A 427 -4.66 19.20 12.34
CA SER A 427 -6.01 19.64 12.72
C SER A 427 -6.32 21.06 12.25
N VAL A 428 -5.33 21.96 12.27
CA VAL A 428 -5.43 23.30 11.67
C VAL A 428 -5.50 23.20 10.15
N GLY A 429 -4.78 22.25 9.54
CA GLY A 429 -4.84 21.90 8.11
C GLY A 429 -6.11 21.16 7.66
N ARG A 430 -7.03 20.82 8.58
CA ARG A 430 -8.35 20.26 8.25
C ARG A 430 -9.30 21.27 7.59
N ARG A 431 -8.84 22.48 7.25
CA ARG A 431 -9.38 23.22 6.10
C ARG A 431 -8.93 22.50 4.82
N ARG A 432 -9.66 21.43 4.49
CA ARG A 432 -9.64 20.54 3.30
C ARG A 432 -8.29 20.43 2.58
N LEU A 433 -7.63 19.29 2.76
CA LEU A 433 -6.56 18.78 1.89
C LEU A 433 -7.07 18.72 0.43
N VAL A 434 -6.73 19.74 -0.36
CA VAL A 434 -6.90 19.70 -1.80
C VAL A 434 -5.61 19.12 -2.36
N GLY A 435 -5.57 17.83 -2.68
CA GLY A 435 -4.64 17.39 -3.74
C GLY A 435 -3.81 16.12 -3.65
N PRO A 436 -3.36 15.58 -2.51
CA PRO A 436 -2.30 14.56 -2.59
C PRO A 436 -2.73 13.18 -3.12
N SER A 437 -4.03 12.88 -3.06
CA SER A 437 -4.62 11.68 -3.67
C SER A 437 -5.34 11.96 -4.98
N ALA A 438 -5.46 13.23 -5.39
CA ALA A 438 -6.28 13.61 -6.52
C ALA A 438 -5.56 13.36 -7.84
N LYS A 439 -6.16 12.53 -8.69
CA LYS A 439 -5.68 12.16 -10.03
C LYS A 439 -6.40 12.93 -11.14
N ALA A 440 -7.51 13.59 -10.82
CA ALA A 440 -8.23 14.42 -11.76
C ALA A 440 -8.85 15.65 -11.08
N VAL A 441 -8.98 16.73 -11.85
CA VAL A 441 -9.74 17.92 -11.50
C VAL A 441 -10.78 18.16 -12.59
N ILE A 442 -12.03 18.31 -12.18
CA ILE A 442 -13.16 18.71 -13.02
C ILE A 442 -13.44 20.17 -12.71
N PHE A 443 -13.45 21.01 -13.73
CA PHE A 443 -13.82 22.41 -13.61
C PHE A 443 -15.23 22.61 -14.18
N ASP A 444 -16.08 23.33 -13.46
CA ASP A 444 -17.19 24.01 -14.11
C ASP A 444 -16.65 25.02 -15.15
N PHE A 445 -17.46 25.33 -16.16
CA PHE A 445 -17.05 26.27 -17.20
C PHE A 445 -17.46 27.71 -16.89
N ASP A 446 -18.74 27.96 -16.66
CA ASP A 446 -19.33 29.29 -16.66
C ASP A 446 -19.23 29.91 -15.27
N GLY A 447 -18.36 30.93 -15.12
CA GLY A 447 -18.06 31.51 -13.81
C GLY A 447 -16.87 30.84 -13.11
N THR A 448 -16.43 29.67 -13.56
CA THR A 448 -15.22 28.98 -13.07
C THR A 448 -14.01 29.05 -14.02
N LEU A 449 -14.17 28.83 -15.32
CA LEU A 449 -13.09 29.04 -16.31
C LEU A 449 -13.34 30.28 -17.18
N ALA A 450 -14.58 30.50 -17.58
CA ALA A 450 -14.97 31.61 -18.44
C ALA A 450 -15.67 32.72 -17.63
N ASN A 451 -15.34 33.98 -17.91
CA ASN A 451 -15.97 35.14 -17.27
C ASN A 451 -17.30 35.48 -17.98
N THR A 452 -18.22 34.53 -18.00
CA THR A 452 -19.51 34.58 -18.72
C THR A 452 -20.68 34.97 -17.81
N MET A 453 -20.56 34.78 -16.50
CA MET A 453 -21.67 34.95 -15.57
C MET A 453 -22.31 36.35 -15.52
N PRO A 454 -21.56 37.48 -15.63
CA PRO A 454 -22.19 38.79 -15.71
C PRO A 454 -23.15 38.89 -16.91
N PHE A 455 -22.72 38.41 -18.08
CA PHE A 455 -23.53 38.39 -19.29
C PHE A 455 -24.72 37.43 -19.18
N LEU A 456 -24.48 36.20 -18.71
CA LEU A 456 -25.53 35.19 -18.58
C LEU A 456 -26.61 35.62 -17.60
N SER A 457 -26.21 36.24 -16.48
CA SER A 457 -27.14 36.78 -15.48
C SER A 457 -27.98 37.91 -16.05
N ASP A 458 -27.37 38.87 -16.74
CA ASP A 458 -28.11 40.01 -17.30
C ASP A 458 -29.05 39.59 -18.43
N LEU A 459 -28.63 38.64 -19.28
CA LEU A 459 -29.47 38.05 -20.32
C LEU A 459 -30.66 37.30 -19.70
N ALA A 460 -30.43 36.46 -18.70
CA ALA A 460 -31.47 35.70 -18.02
C ALA A 460 -32.47 36.63 -17.29
N VAL A 461 -31.98 37.62 -16.54
CA VAL A 461 -32.82 38.59 -15.83
C VAL A 461 -33.70 39.35 -16.80
N GLY A 462 -33.13 39.86 -17.91
CA GLY A 462 -33.92 40.56 -18.93
C GLY A 462 -35.01 39.68 -19.55
N LEU A 463 -34.72 38.40 -19.83
CA LEU A 463 -35.71 37.47 -20.35
C LEU A 463 -36.80 37.14 -19.32
N ILE A 464 -36.43 36.94 -18.06
CA ILE A 464 -37.36 36.60 -16.98
C ILE A 464 -38.28 37.78 -16.66
N THR A 465 -37.73 38.98 -16.44
CA THR A 465 -38.53 40.19 -16.15
C THR A 465 -39.56 40.45 -17.25
N ASN A 466 -39.15 40.36 -18.52
CA ASN A 466 -40.03 40.65 -19.66
C ASN A 466 -41.11 39.58 -19.89
N SER A 467 -40.93 38.34 -19.41
CA SER A 467 -41.80 37.22 -19.76
C SER A 467 -42.69 36.74 -18.61
N TYR A 468 -42.37 37.10 -17.37
CA TYR A 468 -43.07 36.65 -16.15
C TYR A 468 -43.48 37.80 -15.22
N GLU A 469 -43.28 39.06 -15.62
CA GLU A 469 -43.76 40.26 -14.91
C GLU A 469 -43.28 40.38 -13.44
N ILE A 470 -42.07 39.90 -13.15
CA ILE A 470 -41.42 40.07 -11.83
C ILE A 470 -40.33 41.15 -11.88
N SER A 471 -39.94 41.68 -10.72
CA SER A 471 -38.87 42.69 -10.66
C SER A 471 -37.49 42.12 -11.01
N ASP A 472 -36.61 42.97 -11.57
CA ASP A 472 -35.21 42.60 -11.87
C ASP A 472 -34.46 42.03 -10.65
N ALA A 473 -34.71 42.59 -9.47
CA ALA A 473 -34.09 42.13 -8.22
C ALA A 473 -34.54 40.70 -7.86
N GLU A 474 -35.83 40.42 -8.05
CA GLU A 474 -36.38 39.09 -7.79
C GLU A 474 -35.96 38.07 -8.84
N ALA A 475 -35.95 38.46 -10.12
CA ALA A 475 -35.48 37.64 -11.24
C ALA A 475 -34.00 37.26 -11.03
N ARG A 476 -33.15 38.22 -10.66
CA ARG A 476 -31.72 37.99 -10.40
C ARG A 476 -31.51 37.05 -9.23
N ARG A 477 -32.25 37.23 -8.13
CA ARG A 477 -32.18 36.34 -6.97
C ARG A 477 -32.56 34.90 -7.35
N LYS A 478 -33.72 34.71 -8.00
CA LYS A 478 -34.21 33.40 -8.43
C LYS A 478 -33.26 32.71 -9.42
N TYR A 479 -32.67 33.46 -10.35
CA TYR A 479 -31.69 32.94 -11.31
C TYR A 479 -30.38 32.51 -10.64
N LEU A 480 -29.86 33.31 -9.70
CA LEU A 480 -28.61 32.97 -9.00
C LEU A 480 -28.80 31.77 -8.05
N GLU A 481 -29.96 31.63 -7.40
CA GLU A 481 -30.29 30.49 -6.53
C GLU A 481 -30.32 29.15 -7.27
N THR A 482 -30.68 29.15 -8.56
CA THR A 482 -30.76 27.95 -9.42
C THR A 482 -29.59 27.82 -10.42
N THR A 483 -28.66 28.78 -10.42
CA THR A 483 -27.49 28.76 -11.31
C THR A 483 -26.69 27.48 -11.12
N GLY A 484 -26.22 26.89 -12.22
CA GLY A 484 -25.50 25.62 -12.23
C GLY A 484 -26.26 24.51 -12.94
N MET A 485 -27.60 24.55 -12.97
CA MET A 485 -28.44 23.71 -13.84
C MET A 485 -28.46 24.23 -15.29
N ASP A 486 -28.95 23.44 -16.24
CA ASP A 486 -29.27 23.97 -17.57
C ASP A 486 -30.46 24.96 -17.49
N PHE A 487 -30.50 25.92 -18.40
CA PHE A 487 -31.46 27.02 -18.30
C PHE A 487 -32.92 26.56 -18.45
N GLY A 488 -33.17 25.46 -19.16
CA GLY A 488 -34.50 24.87 -19.26
C GLY A 488 -34.99 24.37 -17.91
N SER A 489 -34.17 23.57 -17.24
CA SER A 489 -34.44 23.07 -15.89
C SER A 489 -34.59 24.21 -14.87
N GLN A 490 -33.76 25.25 -14.96
CA GLN A 490 -33.87 26.44 -14.08
C GLN A 490 -35.23 27.13 -14.22
N ILE A 491 -35.66 27.39 -15.46
CA ILE A 491 -36.91 28.10 -15.71
C ILE A 491 -38.12 27.26 -15.27
N GLU A 492 -38.08 25.94 -15.48
CA GLU A 492 -39.15 25.05 -15.01
C GLU A 492 -39.22 24.97 -13.47
N GLU A 493 -38.09 25.04 -12.78
CA GLU A 493 -38.07 25.10 -11.31
C GLU A 493 -38.57 26.46 -10.78
N ILE A 494 -38.19 27.57 -11.42
CA ILE A 494 -38.60 28.91 -11.00
C ILE A 494 -40.09 29.16 -11.32
N PHE A 495 -40.57 28.69 -12.48
CA PHE A 495 -41.93 28.91 -13.01
C PHE A 495 -42.54 27.61 -13.57
N PRO A 496 -42.97 26.66 -12.71
CA PRO A 496 -43.46 25.36 -13.16
C PRO A 496 -44.68 25.44 -14.09
N GLY A 497 -44.62 24.76 -15.23
CA GLY A 497 -45.71 24.61 -16.19
C GLY A 497 -46.13 25.89 -16.91
N HIS A 498 -45.33 26.95 -16.86
CA HIS A 498 -45.72 28.24 -17.41
C HIS A 498 -45.59 28.27 -18.95
N ALA A 499 -46.59 28.83 -19.63
CA ALA A 499 -46.71 28.78 -21.09
C ALA A 499 -45.52 29.43 -21.84
N ASN A 500 -44.86 30.41 -21.21
CA ASN A 500 -43.73 31.12 -21.80
C ASN A 500 -42.37 30.38 -21.69
N ASN A 501 -42.29 29.28 -20.91
CA ASN A 501 -41.02 28.60 -20.62
C ASN A 501 -40.26 28.20 -21.89
N VAL A 502 -40.96 27.60 -22.85
CA VAL A 502 -40.35 27.16 -24.11
C VAL A 502 -39.74 28.33 -24.90
N ALA A 503 -40.45 29.45 -24.98
CA ALA A 503 -40.00 30.63 -25.73
C ALA A 503 -38.80 31.31 -25.04
N VAL A 504 -38.84 31.42 -23.70
CA VAL A 504 -37.77 32.01 -22.90
C VAL A 504 -36.49 31.20 -22.98
N VAL A 505 -36.60 29.87 -22.91
CA VAL A 505 -35.45 28.97 -23.07
C VAL A 505 -34.85 29.08 -24.47
N ALA A 506 -35.68 29.11 -25.52
CA ALA A 506 -35.20 29.31 -26.88
C ALA A 506 -34.49 30.67 -27.08
N ALA A 507 -35.01 31.73 -26.46
CA ALA A 507 -34.39 33.06 -26.50
C ALA A 507 -33.04 33.11 -25.79
N MET A 508 -32.91 32.45 -24.63
CA MET A 508 -31.64 32.34 -23.90
C MET A 508 -30.60 31.60 -24.72
N GLU A 509 -30.96 30.45 -25.30
CA GLU A 509 -30.02 29.66 -26.11
C GLU A 509 -29.60 30.40 -27.38
N SER A 510 -30.49 31.19 -27.99
CA SER A 510 -30.14 32.10 -29.09
C SER A 510 -29.17 33.20 -28.65
N GLY A 511 -29.43 33.85 -27.52
CA GLY A 511 -28.56 34.90 -26.96
C GLY A 511 -27.17 34.38 -26.60
N LYS A 512 -27.07 33.18 -25.99
CA LYS A 512 -25.79 32.50 -25.75
C LYS A 512 -25.04 32.27 -27.05
N ARG A 513 -25.68 31.70 -28.08
CA ARG A 513 -25.03 31.44 -29.39
C ARG A 513 -24.48 32.71 -30.05
N ALA A 514 -25.16 33.83 -29.88
CA ALA A 514 -24.75 35.09 -30.49
C ALA A 514 -23.48 35.69 -29.84
N ARG A 515 -23.36 35.61 -28.50
CA ARG A 515 -22.41 36.48 -27.77
C ARG A 515 -21.55 35.79 -26.72
N ILE A 516 -21.79 34.54 -26.36
CA ILE A 516 -21.03 33.87 -25.28
C ILE A 516 -19.53 33.75 -25.60
N LEU A 517 -19.16 33.70 -26.88
CA LEU A 517 -17.76 33.63 -27.34
C LEU A 517 -17.01 34.97 -27.26
N GLU A 518 -17.72 36.09 -27.04
CA GLU A 518 -17.12 37.42 -26.87
C GLU A 518 -16.48 37.59 -25.47
N HIS A 519 -16.83 36.72 -24.52
CA HIS A 519 -16.38 36.79 -23.14
C HIS A 519 -15.08 36.00 -22.93
N PRO A 520 -14.05 36.56 -22.27
CA PRO A 520 -12.77 35.89 -22.10
C PRO A 520 -12.78 34.83 -20.98
N LEU A 521 -11.75 33.98 -20.97
CA LEU A 521 -11.39 33.21 -19.79
C LEU A 521 -10.81 34.12 -18.70
N PHE A 522 -10.84 33.67 -17.44
CA PHE A 522 -10.09 34.34 -16.37
C PHE A 522 -8.57 34.21 -16.58
N ASP A 523 -7.82 35.25 -16.24
CA ASP A 523 -6.37 35.38 -16.53
C ASP A 523 -5.55 34.20 -16.00
N GLU A 524 -5.94 33.66 -14.84
CA GLU A 524 -5.22 32.59 -14.17
C GLU A 524 -5.42 31.18 -14.78
N VAL A 525 -6.43 30.99 -15.64
CA VAL A 525 -6.85 29.66 -16.12
C VAL A 525 -5.73 28.88 -16.79
N VAL A 526 -4.99 29.49 -17.72
CA VAL A 526 -3.91 28.80 -18.45
C VAL A 526 -2.81 28.33 -17.50
N SER A 527 -2.46 29.17 -16.51
CA SER A 527 -1.42 28.84 -15.53
C SER A 527 -1.82 27.68 -14.62
N VAL A 528 -3.09 27.61 -14.25
CA VAL A 528 -3.66 26.58 -13.37
C VAL A 528 -3.79 25.25 -14.10
N LEU A 529 -4.27 25.26 -15.34
CA LEU A 529 -4.32 24.04 -16.16
C LEU A 529 -2.93 23.46 -16.41
N ARG A 530 -1.92 24.31 -16.65
CA ARG A 530 -0.51 23.87 -16.76
C ARG A 530 0.02 23.32 -15.44
N PHE A 531 -0.29 23.94 -14.31
CA PHE A 531 0.12 23.46 -12.98
C PHE A 531 -0.32 22.00 -12.74
N PHE A 532 -1.55 21.65 -13.11
CA PHE A 532 -2.07 20.29 -13.02
C PHE A 532 -1.49 19.35 -14.08
N GLN A 533 -1.27 19.85 -15.31
CA GLN A 533 -0.64 19.08 -16.37
C GLN A 533 0.78 18.63 -16.01
N GLU A 534 1.59 19.51 -15.41
CA GLU A 534 2.96 19.21 -14.95
C GLU A 534 3.01 18.13 -13.85
N ARG A 535 1.88 17.84 -13.21
CA ARG A 535 1.75 16.86 -12.11
C ARG A 535 1.03 15.58 -12.52
N ASP A 536 0.81 15.38 -13.81
CA ASP A 536 0.07 14.24 -14.38
C ASP A 536 -1.36 14.10 -13.82
N VAL A 537 -1.96 15.23 -13.40
CA VAL A 537 -3.36 15.30 -13.00
C VAL A 537 -4.20 15.50 -14.25
N LYS A 538 -5.29 14.74 -14.43
CA LYS A 538 -6.23 14.88 -15.56
C LYS A 538 -7.12 16.11 -15.36
N ARG A 539 -7.42 16.85 -16.43
CA ARG A 539 -8.19 18.11 -16.37
C ARG A 539 -9.45 17.97 -17.21
N PHE A 540 -10.61 18.09 -16.62
CA PHE A 540 -11.89 17.99 -17.32
C PHE A 540 -12.68 19.29 -17.19
N VAL A 541 -13.55 19.55 -18.16
CA VAL A 541 -14.58 20.58 -18.07
C VAL A 541 -15.94 19.90 -18.08
N CYS A 542 -16.80 20.28 -17.13
CA CYS A 542 -18.23 19.97 -17.13
C CYS A 542 -19.00 21.28 -17.20
N SER A 543 -20.09 21.34 -17.96
CA SER A 543 -20.84 22.59 -18.16
C SER A 543 -22.31 22.32 -18.45
N SER A 544 -23.15 23.26 -18.00
CA SER A 544 -24.58 23.31 -18.32
C SER A 544 -24.86 24.11 -19.61
N THR A 545 -23.82 24.70 -20.21
CA THR A 545 -23.86 25.29 -21.54
C THR A 545 -23.72 24.20 -22.61
N GLN A 546 -24.42 24.34 -23.74
CA GLN A 546 -24.44 23.35 -24.83
C GLN A 546 -23.03 22.91 -25.24
N GLN A 547 -22.83 21.60 -25.44
CA GLN A 547 -21.56 20.98 -25.85
C GLN A 547 -20.85 21.73 -26.98
N THR A 548 -21.58 22.15 -28.00
CA THR A 548 -21.04 22.84 -29.18
C THR A 548 -20.41 24.19 -28.83
N LEU A 549 -21.06 24.97 -27.96
CA LEU A 549 -20.60 26.29 -27.54
C LEU A 549 -19.38 26.20 -26.63
N VAL A 550 -19.40 25.30 -25.64
CA VAL A 550 -18.27 25.12 -24.71
C VAL A 550 -17.03 24.67 -25.47
N ARG A 551 -17.16 23.70 -26.39
CA ARG A 551 -16.04 23.24 -27.24
C ARG A 551 -15.52 24.32 -28.17
N GLN A 552 -16.40 25.13 -28.76
CA GLN A 552 -15.96 26.25 -29.59
C GLN A 552 -15.20 27.29 -28.77
N HIS A 553 -15.65 27.58 -27.56
CA HIS A 553 -15.03 28.53 -26.65
C HIS A 553 -13.66 28.05 -26.15
N THR A 554 -13.54 26.80 -25.68
CA THR A 554 -12.25 26.25 -25.24
C THR A 554 -11.22 26.21 -26.38
N LYS A 555 -11.69 25.98 -27.62
CA LYS A 555 -10.84 25.99 -28.82
C LYS A 555 -10.41 27.40 -29.22
N SER A 556 -11.32 28.38 -29.25
CA SER A 556 -10.98 29.77 -29.57
C SER A 556 -10.06 30.40 -28.52
N ALA A 557 -10.24 30.04 -27.25
CA ALA A 557 -9.37 30.46 -26.15
C ALA A 557 -8.04 29.69 -26.10
N GLY A 558 -7.85 28.68 -26.95
CA GLY A 558 -6.60 27.93 -27.06
C GLY A 558 -6.29 26.99 -25.89
N ILE A 559 -7.25 26.64 -25.04
CA ILE A 559 -7.02 25.76 -23.87
C ILE A 559 -7.37 24.29 -24.12
N ASP A 560 -7.96 23.95 -25.26
CA ASP A 560 -8.41 22.58 -25.58
C ASP A 560 -7.28 21.53 -25.44
N HIS A 561 -6.05 21.88 -25.83
CA HIS A 561 -4.87 21.01 -25.69
C HIS A 561 -4.40 20.80 -24.23
N LEU A 562 -4.84 21.65 -23.31
CA LEU A 562 -4.55 21.55 -21.88
C LEU A 562 -5.58 20.69 -21.14
N LEU A 563 -6.69 20.32 -21.79
CA LEU A 563 -7.77 19.53 -21.22
C LEU A 563 -7.67 18.06 -21.64
N THR A 564 -7.96 17.15 -20.71
CA THR A 564 -8.14 15.73 -20.97
C THR A 564 -9.51 15.46 -21.60
N GLY A 565 -10.54 16.24 -21.22
CA GLY A 565 -11.86 16.17 -21.82
C GLY A 565 -12.67 17.44 -21.53
N CYS A 566 -13.62 17.75 -22.41
CA CYS A 566 -14.51 18.90 -22.27
C CYS A 566 -15.94 18.49 -22.65
N PHE A 567 -16.83 18.60 -21.67
CA PHE A 567 -18.20 18.12 -21.71
C PHE A 567 -19.12 19.29 -21.35
N GLY A 568 -20.10 19.52 -22.21
CA GLY A 568 -21.17 20.48 -22.04
C GLY A 568 -22.51 19.76 -22.20
N TYR A 569 -23.58 20.51 -21.94
CA TYR A 569 -24.93 20.00 -21.89
C TYR A 569 -25.39 19.41 -23.23
N GLY A 570 -26.10 18.29 -23.13
CA GLY A 570 -26.93 17.70 -24.18
C GLY A 570 -28.14 17.00 -23.57
N PRO A 571 -29.20 16.71 -24.35
CA PRO A 571 -30.36 15.98 -23.84
C PRO A 571 -29.94 14.63 -23.23
N GLY A 572 -30.24 14.42 -21.95
CA GLY A 572 -29.83 13.21 -21.20
C GLY A 572 -28.36 13.14 -20.78
N PHE A 573 -27.62 14.26 -20.90
CA PHE A 573 -26.20 14.36 -20.54
C PHE A 573 -25.92 15.65 -19.74
N ALA A 574 -26.57 15.77 -18.58
CA ALA A 574 -26.37 16.85 -17.62
C ALA A 574 -25.10 16.60 -16.76
N LYS A 575 -24.78 17.54 -15.86
CA LYS A 575 -23.50 17.56 -15.14
C LYS A 575 -23.24 16.30 -14.31
N ASP A 576 -24.24 15.76 -13.63
CA ASP A 576 -24.18 14.50 -12.90
C ASP A 576 -23.79 13.32 -13.83
N GLN A 577 -24.43 13.19 -15.00
CA GLN A 577 -24.05 12.16 -15.98
C GLN A 577 -22.66 12.42 -16.58
N GLN A 578 -22.25 13.68 -16.77
CA GLN A 578 -20.91 14.03 -17.22
C GLN A 578 -19.84 13.58 -16.21
N ILE A 579 -20.07 13.81 -14.92
CA ILE A 579 -19.18 13.39 -13.83
C ILE A 579 -19.10 11.86 -13.77
N GLU A 580 -20.24 11.18 -13.80
CA GLU A 580 -20.30 9.72 -13.78
C GLU A 580 -19.55 9.11 -14.98
N TYR A 581 -19.75 9.65 -16.17
CA TYR A 581 -19.02 9.26 -17.38
C TYR A 581 -17.51 9.41 -17.21
N ILE A 582 -17.04 10.53 -16.65
CA ILE A 582 -15.60 10.75 -16.39
C ILE A 582 -15.05 9.70 -15.41
N LEU A 583 -15.77 9.43 -14.32
CA LEU A 583 -15.34 8.45 -13.32
C LEU A 583 -15.21 7.05 -13.93
N GLN A 584 -16.20 6.63 -14.71
CA GLN A 584 -16.22 5.31 -15.35
C GLN A 584 -15.17 5.17 -16.46
N GLN A 585 -15.12 6.11 -17.41
CA GLN A 585 -14.22 6.00 -18.56
C GLN A 585 -12.74 6.08 -18.20
N TYR A 586 -12.40 6.85 -17.17
CA TYR A 586 -11.02 7.04 -16.75
C TYR A 586 -10.63 6.18 -15.54
N ASN A 587 -11.52 5.26 -15.10
CA ASN A 587 -11.32 4.38 -13.95
C ASN A 587 -10.86 5.15 -12.70
N LEU A 588 -11.55 6.25 -12.41
CA LEU A 588 -11.26 7.13 -11.28
C LEU A 588 -12.23 6.83 -10.14
N ARG A 589 -11.69 6.76 -8.92
CA ARG A 589 -12.53 6.69 -7.72
C ARG A 589 -12.98 8.10 -7.33
N PRO A 590 -14.20 8.31 -6.81
CA PRO A 590 -14.68 9.64 -6.46
C PRO A 590 -13.74 10.43 -5.54
N GLU A 591 -13.12 9.76 -4.57
CA GLU A 591 -12.17 10.37 -3.64
C GLU A 591 -10.84 10.82 -4.29
N GLU A 592 -10.58 10.42 -5.53
CA GLU A 592 -9.42 10.81 -6.34
C GLU A 592 -9.74 11.99 -7.28
N VAL A 593 -10.95 12.55 -7.21
CA VAL A 593 -11.40 13.63 -8.09
C VAL A 593 -11.78 14.86 -7.28
N ILE A 594 -11.35 16.02 -7.77
CA ILE A 594 -11.76 17.33 -7.24
C ILE A 594 -12.65 18.00 -8.27
N PHE A 595 -13.87 18.37 -7.87
CA PHE A 595 -14.73 19.25 -8.64
C PHE A 595 -14.57 20.68 -8.15
N VAL A 596 -14.34 21.60 -9.08
CA VAL A 596 -14.17 23.03 -8.82
C VAL A 596 -15.30 23.78 -9.49
N GLY A 597 -16.09 24.52 -8.72
CA GLY A 597 -17.24 25.28 -9.22
C GLY A 597 -17.50 26.54 -8.39
N ASP A 598 -18.25 27.47 -8.91
CA ASP A 598 -18.60 28.73 -8.25
C ASP A 598 -20.07 28.81 -7.83
N SER A 599 -20.89 27.79 -8.13
CA SER A 599 -22.28 27.70 -7.69
C SER A 599 -22.50 26.72 -6.52
N LEU A 600 -23.56 26.96 -5.74
CA LEU A 600 -24.09 25.99 -4.78
C LEU A 600 -24.70 24.74 -5.46
N MET A 601 -25.26 24.87 -6.67
CA MET A 601 -25.78 23.70 -7.40
C MET A 601 -24.66 22.80 -7.91
N ASP A 602 -23.48 23.35 -8.21
CA ASP A 602 -22.32 22.53 -8.57
C ASP A 602 -21.95 21.56 -7.44
N TYR A 603 -22.09 22.01 -6.18
CA TYR A 603 -21.94 21.15 -5.02
C TYR A 603 -23.04 20.08 -4.94
N GLU A 604 -24.30 20.44 -5.19
CA GLU A 604 -25.41 19.48 -5.16
C GLU A 604 -25.22 18.34 -6.17
N PHE A 605 -24.67 18.62 -7.37
CA PHE A 605 -24.37 17.58 -8.38
C PHE A 605 -23.31 16.56 -7.93
N VAL A 606 -22.38 16.95 -7.05
CA VAL A 606 -21.31 16.06 -6.57
C VAL A 606 -21.52 15.55 -5.14
N ARG A 607 -22.49 16.11 -4.40
CA ARG A 607 -22.71 15.84 -2.97
C ARG A 607 -22.78 14.35 -2.65
N ASP A 608 -23.55 13.61 -3.44
CA ASP A 608 -23.85 12.19 -3.18
C ASP A 608 -22.88 11.25 -3.92
N SER A 609 -21.98 11.81 -4.76
CA SER A 609 -21.00 11.05 -5.55
C SER A 609 -19.72 10.70 -4.78
N GLY A 610 -19.43 11.40 -3.67
CA GLY A 610 -18.17 11.27 -2.92
C GLY A 610 -16.98 12.04 -3.53
N VAL A 611 -17.20 12.78 -4.63
CA VAL A 611 -16.21 13.68 -5.24
C VAL A 611 -15.94 14.88 -4.33
N GLN A 612 -14.68 15.28 -4.21
CA GLN A 612 -14.31 16.44 -3.39
C GLN A 612 -14.70 17.74 -4.06
N PHE A 613 -15.47 18.59 -3.39
CA PHE A 613 -15.85 19.90 -3.94
C PHE A 613 -14.99 21.05 -3.39
N VAL A 614 -14.52 21.92 -4.28
CA VAL A 614 -13.86 23.20 -3.94
C VAL A 614 -14.64 24.34 -4.57
N ALA A 615 -15.18 25.21 -3.74
CA ALA A 615 -15.91 26.39 -4.19
C ALA A 615 -14.94 27.51 -4.63
N ILE A 616 -15.26 28.23 -5.69
CA ILE A 616 -14.60 29.49 -6.04
C ILE A 616 -15.51 30.67 -5.66
N ARG A 617 -14.96 31.65 -4.93
CA ARG A 617 -15.67 32.85 -4.47
C ARG A 617 -15.80 33.89 -5.59
N ARG A 618 -16.62 33.61 -6.59
CA ARG A 618 -16.97 34.54 -7.68
C ARG A 618 -18.43 34.97 -7.63
N LEU A 619 -19.35 34.01 -7.70
CA LEU A 619 -20.79 34.28 -7.62
C LEU A 619 -21.29 34.50 -6.19
N PHE A 620 -20.71 33.78 -5.23
CA PHE A 620 -21.13 33.81 -3.83
C PHE A 620 -19.97 34.17 -2.89
N GLU A 621 -20.32 34.85 -1.80
CA GLU A 621 -19.39 35.18 -0.71
C GLU A 621 -19.04 33.95 0.14
N GLU A 622 -17.91 34.00 0.83
CA GLU A 622 -17.40 32.91 1.68
C GLU A 622 -18.43 32.40 2.68
N HIS A 623 -19.27 33.29 3.23
CA HIS A 623 -20.28 32.91 4.22
C HIS A 623 -21.34 31.94 3.65
N ALA A 624 -21.69 32.06 2.36
CA ALA A 624 -22.66 31.19 1.70
C ALA A 624 -22.15 29.75 1.55
N PHE A 625 -20.85 29.58 1.30
CA PHE A 625 -20.20 28.27 1.24
C PHE A 625 -19.93 27.71 2.65
N ARG A 626 -19.47 28.56 3.56
CA ARG A 626 -19.11 28.17 4.93
C ARG A 626 -20.31 27.70 5.75
N SER A 627 -21.49 28.28 5.53
CA SER A 627 -22.74 27.84 6.19
C SER A 627 -23.11 26.39 5.84
N ARG A 628 -22.66 25.88 4.69
CA ARG A 628 -22.79 24.48 4.25
C ARG A 628 -21.54 23.63 4.54
N GLY A 629 -20.57 24.14 5.31
CA GLY A 629 -19.33 23.44 5.61
C GLY A 629 -18.41 23.26 4.40
N LEU A 630 -18.58 24.07 3.34
CA LEU A 630 -17.80 24.00 2.11
C LEU A 630 -16.49 24.78 2.24
N PHE A 631 -15.44 24.21 1.65
CA PHE A 631 -14.17 24.89 1.47
C PHE A 631 -14.23 25.73 0.21
N SER A 632 -13.76 26.96 0.31
CA SER A 632 -13.77 27.92 -0.78
C SER A 632 -12.44 28.61 -0.92
N VAL A 633 -12.02 28.85 -2.15
CA VAL A 633 -10.87 29.65 -2.52
C VAL A 633 -11.34 30.94 -3.21
N ARG A 634 -10.55 32.01 -3.11
CA ARG A 634 -10.85 33.29 -3.76
C ARG A 634 -10.82 33.17 -5.28
N ASP A 635 -9.83 32.46 -5.80
CA ASP A 635 -9.57 32.30 -7.23
C ASP A 635 -8.84 30.97 -7.49
N LEU A 636 -8.62 30.64 -8.77
CA LEU A 636 -7.91 29.41 -9.13
C LEU A 636 -6.41 29.45 -8.76
N THR A 637 -5.81 30.62 -8.51
CA THR A 637 -4.41 30.72 -8.07
C THR A 637 -4.28 30.26 -6.61
N GLU A 638 -5.23 30.65 -5.75
CA GLU A 638 -5.29 30.16 -4.37
C GLU A 638 -5.50 28.65 -4.31
N LEU A 639 -6.30 28.06 -5.21
CA LEU A 639 -6.42 26.60 -5.35
C LEU A 639 -5.06 25.91 -5.50
N THR A 640 -4.21 26.40 -6.40
CA THR A 640 -2.87 25.81 -6.62
C THR A 640 -1.91 26.08 -5.45
N THR A 641 -2.12 27.17 -4.70
CA THR A 641 -1.32 27.51 -3.51
C THR A 641 -1.65 26.56 -2.35
N GLU A 642 -2.93 26.30 -2.12
CA GLU A 642 -3.41 25.35 -1.11
C GLU A 642 -3.02 23.91 -1.45
N TRP A 643 -3.00 23.57 -2.75
CA TRP A 643 -2.45 22.30 -3.21
C TRP A 643 -0.98 22.13 -2.81
N ARG A 644 -0.12 23.12 -3.10
CA ARG A 644 1.31 23.07 -2.77
C ARG A 644 1.55 22.98 -1.25
N ARG A 645 0.71 23.63 -0.44
CA ARG A 645 0.76 23.54 1.03
C ARG A 645 0.42 22.13 1.51
N SER A 646 -0.54 21.48 0.85
CA SER A 646 -0.94 20.11 1.14
C SER A 646 0.19 19.11 0.86
N ASP A 647 0.91 19.24 -0.26
CA ASP A 647 2.06 18.38 -0.60
C ASP A 647 3.19 18.38 0.45
N GLY A 648 3.40 19.50 1.16
CA GLY A 648 4.46 19.64 2.16
C GLY A 648 4.19 18.96 3.51
N ALA A 649 2.92 18.79 3.90
CA ALA A 649 2.53 18.25 5.21
C ALA A 649 2.60 16.71 5.29
N ILE A 650 2.63 16.02 4.14
CA ILE A 650 2.40 14.58 4.03
C ILE A 650 3.63 13.73 4.34
N ASN A 651 4.84 14.31 4.25
CA ASN A 651 6.06 13.57 4.59
C ASN A 651 6.16 13.21 6.10
N LEU A 652 5.26 13.73 6.95
CA LEU A 652 5.26 13.54 8.40
C LEU A 652 4.20 12.53 8.91
N VAL A 653 3.27 12.11 8.04
CA VAL A 653 2.13 11.26 8.38
C VAL A 653 2.07 10.10 7.39
N SER A 654 2.02 8.85 7.87
CA SER A 654 1.75 7.71 7.00
C SER A 654 0.24 7.50 6.93
N GLU A 655 -0.36 7.81 5.77
CA GLU A 655 -1.75 7.47 5.50
C GLU A 655 -1.97 5.96 5.45
N HIS A 656 -3.17 5.53 5.82
CA HIS A 656 -3.60 4.14 5.71
C HIS A 656 -3.83 3.80 4.23
N ARG A 657 -2.79 3.31 3.54
CA ARG A 657 -2.97 2.53 2.31
C ARG A 657 -3.03 1.05 2.71
N PRO A 658 -4.11 0.29 2.40
CA PRO A 658 -3.95 -1.15 2.29
C PRO A 658 -2.85 -1.39 1.26
N ALA A 659 -1.85 -2.20 1.62
CA ALA A 659 -0.67 -2.44 0.81
C ALA A 659 -1.06 -2.80 -0.63
N LYS A 660 -0.80 -1.89 -1.57
CA LYS A 660 -0.61 -2.22 -2.99
C LYS A 660 0.89 -2.29 -3.19
N ASP A 661 1.37 -3.50 -3.47
CA ASP A 661 2.72 -3.76 -3.94
C ASP A 661 2.94 -3.02 -5.25
N HIS A 662 3.62 -1.87 -5.18
CA HIS A 662 4.20 -1.22 -6.33
C HIS A 662 5.68 -0.99 -6.03
N ARG A 663 6.52 -1.92 -6.50
CA ARG A 663 7.93 -1.60 -6.78
C ARG A 663 7.98 -0.82 -8.11
N PRO A 664 8.86 0.19 -8.23
CA PRO A 664 9.04 0.90 -9.49
C PRO A 664 9.70 -0.03 -10.52
N SER A 665 9.03 -0.24 -11.65
CA SER A 665 9.62 -0.90 -12.82
C SER A 665 10.70 0.01 -13.42
N ASN A 666 11.96 -0.38 -13.25
CA ASN A 666 13.06 0.22 -14.00
C ASN A 666 12.93 -0.20 -15.47
N GLY A 667 12.42 0.70 -16.30
CA GLY A 667 12.36 0.52 -17.75
C GLY A 667 13.76 0.33 -18.34
N ARG A 668 14.06 -0.89 -18.79
CA ARG A 668 15.19 -1.16 -19.68
C ARG A 668 14.88 -0.57 -21.06
N ARG A 669 15.79 0.26 -21.54
CA ARG A 669 15.85 0.77 -22.92
C ARG A 669 15.88 -0.41 -23.89
N SER A 670 14.90 -0.44 -24.79
CA SER A 670 14.89 -1.26 -26.01
C SER A 670 16.15 -0.97 -26.84
N ALA A 671 16.99 -1.98 -27.00
CA ALA A 671 18.05 -2.01 -28.00
C ALA A 671 17.63 -3.02 -29.08
N ASN A 672 16.85 -2.56 -30.05
CA ASN A 672 16.58 -3.29 -31.30
C ASN A 672 17.05 -2.43 -32.47
N GLY A 673 18.23 -2.75 -33.00
CA GLY A 673 18.81 -2.12 -34.19
C GLY A 673 19.49 -3.17 -35.05
N ARG A 674 18.67 -3.86 -35.87
CA ARG A 674 19.11 -4.81 -36.89
C ARG A 674 20.18 -4.20 -37.80
N ARG A 675 21.30 -4.90 -37.95
CA ARG A 675 22.26 -4.70 -39.05
C ARG A 675 21.59 -5.09 -40.37
N SER A 676 21.56 -4.16 -41.31
CA SER A 676 21.44 -4.45 -42.74
C SER A 676 22.48 -3.62 -43.47
N ALA A 677 23.29 -4.32 -44.28
CA ALA A 677 24.26 -3.76 -45.18
C ALA A 677 23.57 -3.32 -46.47
N ASN A 678 23.87 -2.11 -46.94
CA ASN A 678 24.24 -1.82 -48.32
C ASN A 678 24.56 -0.33 -48.49
N GLY A 679 25.63 -0.05 -49.22
CA GLY A 679 26.30 1.23 -49.25
C GLY A 679 25.77 2.24 -50.25
N HIS A 680 26.34 3.45 -50.20
CA HIS A 680 26.63 4.28 -51.36
C HIS A 680 27.69 5.34 -51.01
N GLN A 681 28.54 5.62 -52.00
CA GLN A 681 29.66 6.56 -52.01
C GLN A 681 29.19 8.03 -51.99
N SER A 682 30.00 8.93 -51.40
CA SER A 682 30.65 10.08 -52.08
C SER A 682 31.29 11.01 -51.02
N THR A 683 32.62 11.13 -50.99
CA THR A 683 33.53 12.13 -51.59
C THR A 683 33.89 13.33 -50.72
N ASN A 684 35.22 13.44 -50.51
CA ASN A 684 36.08 14.63 -50.51
C ASN A 684 36.17 15.57 -49.30
N GLY A 685 37.41 15.71 -48.81
CA GLY A 685 37.87 16.79 -47.93
C GLY A 685 39.31 16.61 -47.41
N HIS A 686 40.30 16.79 -48.30
CA HIS A 686 41.75 17.03 -48.13
C HIS A 686 42.49 16.90 -46.75
N ARG A 687 43.41 15.90 -46.65
CA ARG A 687 44.90 15.93 -46.54
C ARG A 687 45.64 17.14 -45.86
N PRO A 688 46.92 17.00 -45.39
CA PRO A 688 47.55 16.00 -44.48
C PRO A 688 48.72 16.57 -43.60
N THR A 689 49.52 15.65 -43.02
CA THR A 689 50.95 15.71 -42.57
C THR A 689 51.19 16.07 -41.09
N ASN A 690 51.73 15.17 -40.25
CA ASN A 690 53.12 14.66 -40.07
C ASN A 690 53.61 15.23 -38.72
N GLY A 691 54.27 14.51 -37.80
CA GLY A 691 54.77 13.15 -37.79
C GLY A 691 55.51 12.85 -36.46
N HIS A 692 56.09 11.65 -36.44
CA HIS A 692 57.19 11.19 -35.58
C HIS A 692 56.95 10.84 -34.09
N TRP A 693 56.72 9.53 -33.90
CA TRP A 693 57.40 8.61 -32.95
C TRP A 693 58.93 8.83 -32.83
N PRO A 694 59.70 8.19 -31.90
CA PRO A 694 59.36 6.99 -31.10
C PRO A 694 59.85 6.91 -29.63
N ALA A 695 59.23 5.98 -28.92
CA ALA A 695 59.75 4.89 -28.06
C ALA A 695 61.11 5.00 -27.33
N LYS A 696 61.12 4.44 -26.10
CA LYS A 696 62.03 3.43 -25.52
C LYS A 696 62.11 3.63 -24.00
N ASP A 697 62.33 2.65 -23.13
CA ASP A 697 62.26 1.19 -23.14
C ASP A 697 62.54 0.76 -21.69
N HIS A 698 62.08 -0.43 -21.35
CA HIS A 698 62.72 -1.38 -20.42
C HIS A 698 62.76 -1.24 -18.87
N ARG A 699 62.24 -2.35 -18.30
CA ARG A 699 62.73 -3.21 -17.17
C ARG A 699 62.50 -2.67 -15.75
N ALA A 700 61.64 -3.27 -14.93
CA ALA A 700 61.57 -4.64 -14.38
C ALA A 700 62.70 -5.01 -13.39
N LYS A 701 62.34 -5.13 -12.10
CA LYS A 701 62.70 -6.17 -11.09
C LYS A 701 62.45 -5.62 -9.68
N ASN A 702 61.46 -6.14 -8.96
CA ASN A 702 61.50 -7.28 -8.02
C ASN A 702 61.85 -6.88 -6.57
N ALA A 703 60.86 -7.14 -5.70
CA ALA A 703 60.94 -7.80 -4.39
C ALA A 703 61.92 -7.27 -3.33
N SER A 704 61.40 -6.93 -2.14
CA SER A 704 61.27 -7.89 -1.03
C SER A 704 60.92 -7.17 0.30
N THR A 705 59.85 -7.66 0.92
CA THR A 705 59.64 -7.89 2.36
C THR A 705 60.71 -7.46 3.37
N THR A 706 60.26 -6.74 4.40
CA THR A 706 60.57 -6.89 5.86
C THR A 706 59.57 -5.98 6.59
N SER A 707 58.52 -6.49 7.24
CA SER A 707 58.44 -7.03 8.60
C SER A 707 58.69 -6.00 9.72
N LEU A 708 57.67 -5.92 10.59
CA LEU A 708 57.66 -5.64 12.02
C LEU A 708 57.63 -4.18 12.49
N GLY A 709 56.64 -3.94 13.35
CA GLY A 709 56.32 -2.71 14.06
C GLY A 709 54.83 -2.67 14.36
#